data_AF-A0A524L8M1-F1
#
_entry.id   AF-A0A524L8M1-F1
#
_cell.length_a   1.000
_cell.length_b   1.000
_cell.length_c   1.000
_cell.angle_alpha   90.00
_cell.angle_beta   90.00
_cell.angle_gamma   90.00
#
_symmetry.space_group_name_H-M   'P 1'
#
loop_
_entity.id
_entity.type
_entity.pdbx_description
1 polymer ?
#
loop_
_entity_poly.entity_id
_entity_poly.type
_entity_poly.pdbx_seq_one_letter_code
_entity_poly.pdbx_strand_id
1 'polypeptide(L)'
;MLRPRVSPTGPPVPERRRARLRSGTGGPVGDTLGLNTLGSIAGSLLAGFVLIPRLGLQDWMLFAGALDAAWGTLVLGVVLAGRAVRSRPFALAAAGAAAAGVLCIPLLVPPWSFDVLGAFASSQIRRYVQAGGKVDVAAALRNYRVLYFAEGSTSTISVAEWRGHRTILVNGRTEASDFLPDLQVEYLLGHVPMLLHPDPRAALVIGLGAGITLGAVTAHEQTESITLVEIEPVVLDGTRKFSDLNGAALDDPRLEIVFQDGRNFLKTTPRRFDVITSDPIYPWNAGSGYLYTTEYYRLAAERLNEGGVMCQWWPASDLSNDDFRALVRTFATAFAHTTQWQTTYDVILIGSNRPIQVDLGNFARRLAEPRVARQLARVGLDSPLPFLAEFALDDAGVRSYAEGAPLNTDDNLYLEFRSPLAIGSRAAPFNVLSIDEHRVNPAVILAGLDPFFSSDEEAALELARYQEAKQATTHIYYGARTERFARESLGDSSRRLRRILRKLPDYSPARAQLANGLVQIAVRKVDQKRFADAAKAAGEALELVDDPRAHHMLGIALVHLGRDPEAIPHLEAALQMRPWYWLGYSDLANAYQRAGRGADAIRTLREGLAVEPDDPALAGQLDSLLQSAPAGA
;
A
#
# COMPACT_ATOMS: atom_id res chain seq x y z
N MET A 1 8.62 62.12 -38.04
CA MET A 1 9.28 62.98 -37.03
C MET A 1 10.21 62.13 -36.18
N LEU A 2 11.47 62.58 -36.08
CA LEU A 2 12.51 62.36 -35.06
C LEU A 2 13.07 60.94 -34.78
N ARG A 3 14.34 60.77 -35.17
CA ARG A 3 15.38 59.83 -34.64
C ARG A 3 15.71 60.14 -33.15
N PRO A 4 16.37 59.25 -32.38
CA PRO A 4 17.86 59.12 -32.32
C PRO A 4 18.39 57.67 -32.18
N ARG A 5 19.39 57.25 -32.96
CA ARG A 5 20.85 57.12 -32.69
C ARG A 5 21.27 55.98 -31.73
N VAL A 6 22.07 55.03 -32.27
CA VAL A 6 23.32 54.51 -31.66
C VAL A 6 24.29 54.06 -32.77
N SER A 7 25.58 54.39 -32.64
CA SER A 7 26.75 53.75 -33.28
C SER A 7 27.88 53.73 -32.22
N PRO A 8 29.07 53.17 -32.47
CA PRO A 8 29.47 51.90 -33.09
C PRO A 8 30.51 51.15 -32.21
N THR A 9 30.83 49.87 -32.48
CA THR A 9 32.18 49.25 -32.36
C THR A 9 32.10 47.73 -32.52
N GLY A 10 32.44 47.25 -33.71
CA GLY A 10 32.84 45.86 -33.95
C GLY A 10 34.17 45.88 -34.71
N PRO A 11 35.08 44.91 -34.49
CA PRO A 11 36.29 44.82 -35.30
C PRO A 11 36.01 44.16 -36.67
N PRO A 12 36.76 44.54 -37.72
CA PRO A 12 36.44 44.21 -39.10
C PRO A 12 37.04 42.86 -39.53
N VAL A 13 36.24 42.06 -40.24
CA VAL A 13 36.71 40.94 -41.05
C VAL A 13 37.09 41.48 -42.43
N PRO A 14 38.32 41.28 -42.95
CA PRO A 14 38.62 41.56 -44.34
C PRO A 14 38.08 40.45 -45.22
N GLU A 15 37.33 40.88 -46.23
CA GLU A 15 36.80 40.10 -47.34
C GLU A 15 37.85 39.29 -48.12
N ARG A 16 37.41 38.11 -48.58
CA ARG A 16 37.67 37.49 -49.90
C ARG A 16 39.13 37.21 -50.27
N ARG A 17 39.49 35.91 -50.19
CA ARG A 17 40.02 35.18 -51.36
C ARG A 17 39.53 33.74 -51.40
N ARG A 18 38.85 33.43 -52.50
CA ARG A 18 38.28 32.15 -52.92
C ARG A 18 39.28 31.00 -52.85
N ALA A 19 38.70 29.82 -52.60
CA ALA A 19 38.97 28.53 -53.25
C ALA A 19 39.44 27.42 -52.31
N ARG A 20 38.47 26.77 -51.65
CA ARG A 20 38.25 25.31 -51.59
C ARG A 20 37.15 24.99 -50.58
N LEU A 21 35.93 25.45 -50.84
CA LEU A 21 34.74 24.69 -50.41
C LEU A 21 34.69 23.45 -51.31
N ARG A 22 35.54 22.47 -51.00
CA ARG A 22 35.39 21.11 -51.49
C ARG A 22 34.18 20.53 -50.78
N SER A 23 33.16 20.19 -51.57
CA SER A 23 32.25 19.07 -51.36
C SER A 23 32.74 18.07 -50.29
N GLY A 24 32.32 18.21 -49.03
CA GLY A 24 32.88 17.36 -47.98
C GLY A 24 32.48 17.63 -46.54
N THR A 25 31.56 18.53 -46.22
CA THR A 25 31.11 18.74 -44.82
C THR A 25 29.84 17.97 -44.47
N GLY A 26 28.98 17.66 -45.45
CA GLY A 26 27.74 16.91 -45.22
C GLY A 26 27.98 15.45 -44.79
N GLY A 27 28.93 14.76 -45.42
CA GLY A 27 29.30 13.37 -45.09
C GLY A 27 29.82 13.23 -43.65
N PRO A 28 30.90 13.94 -43.26
CA PRO A 28 31.44 13.85 -41.91
C PRO A 28 30.46 14.27 -40.80
N VAL A 29 29.61 15.26 -41.06
CA VAL A 29 28.55 15.66 -40.11
C VAL A 29 27.49 14.56 -40.02
N GLY A 30 27.07 13.98 -41.15
CA GLY A 30 26.14 12.85 -41.20
C GLY A 30 26.69 11.60 -40.50
N ASP A 31 27.96 11.27 -40.71
CA ASP A 31 28.65 10.15 -40.06
C ASP A 31 28.74 10.36 -38.54
N THR A 32 29.03 11.59 -38.10
CA THR A 32 29.08 11.94 -36.67
C THR A 32 27.70 11.80 -36.03
N LEU A 33 26.65 12.28 -36.70
CA LEU A 33 25.26 12.10 -36.25
C LEU A 33 24.86 10.63 -36.21
N GLY A 34 25.20 9.86 -37.25
CA GLY A 34 24.92 8.43 -37.32
C GLY A 34 25.60 7.63 -36.21
N LEU A 35 26.89 7.89 -35.97
CA LEU A 35 27.64 7.29 -34.87
C LEU A 35 27.08 7.70 -33.50
N ASN A 36 26.67 8.96 -33.33
CA ASN A 36 26.02 9.42 -32.10
C ASN A 36 24.69 8.68 -31.88
N THR A 37 23.86 8.54 -32.91
CA THR A 37 22.60 7.80 -32.82
C THR A 37 22.81 6.33 -32.49
N LEU A 38 23.75 5.65 -33.17
CA LEU A 38 24.09 4.26 -32.87
C LEU A 38 24.65 4.11 -31.45
N GLY A 39 25.51 5.03 -31.03
CA GLY A 39 26.06 5.09 -29.68
C GLY A 39 24.97 5.29 -28.62
N SER A 40 24.00 6.18 -28.87
CA SER A 40 22.87 6.40 -27.96
C SER A 40 21.96 5.18 -27.86
N ILE A 41 21.69 4.48 -28.97
CA ILE A 41 20.91 3.23 -28.97
C ILE A 41 21.65 2.13 -28.20
N ALA A 42 22.94 1.91 -28.50
CA ALA A 42 23.74 0.91 -27.80
C ALA A 42 23.89 1.25 -26.31
N GLY A 43 24.11 2.52 -26.00
CA GLY A 43 24.26 3.04 -24.65
C GLY A 43 22.98 2.90 -23.82
N SER A 44 21.81 3.19 -24.38
CA SER A 44 20.54 3.02 -23.66
C SER A 44 20.21 1.55 -23.39
N LEU A 45 20.47 0.67 -24.36
CA LEU A 45 20.30 -0.78 -24.18
C LEU A 45 21.27 -1.34 -23.13
N LEU A 46 22.55 -0.95 -23.21
CA LEU A 46 23.57 -1.41 -22.28
C LEU A 46 23.28 -0.88 -20.86
N ALA A 47 22.92 0.39 -20.73
CA ALA A 47 22.56 1.00 -19.45
C ALA A 47 21.35 0.28 -18.81
N GLY A 48 20.23 0.21 -19.53
CA GLY A 48 18.96 -0.30 -19.00
C GLY A 48 18.96 -1.81 -18.72
N PHE A 49 19.54 -2.62 -19.60
CA PHE A 49 19.44 -4.09 -19.52
C PHE A 49 20.66 -4.77 -18.92
N VAL A 50 21.79 -4.07 -18.76
CA VAL A 50 23.06 -4.70 -18.32
C VAL A 50 23.70 -3.97 -17.15
N LEU A 51 23.87 -2.65 -17.23
CA LEU A 51 24.65 -1.90 -16.25
C LEU A 51 23.84 -1.58 -15.00
N ILE A 52 22.63 -1.01 -15.12
CA ILE A 52 21.77 -0.72 -13.97
C ILE A 52 21.43 -2.02 -13.20
N PRO A 53 20.99 -3.12 -13.84
CA PRO A 53 20.69 -4.35 -13.10
C PRO A 53 21.90 -5.01 -12.40
N ARG A 54 23.14 -4.69 -12.80
CA ARG A 54 24.35 -5.29 -12.20
C ARG A 54 25.08 -4.39 -11.21
N LEU A 55 25.10 -3.09 -11.48
CA LEU A 55 25.83 -2.10 -10.69
C LEU A 55 24.90 -1.34 -9.74
N GLY A 56 23.59 -1.36 -9.98
CA GLY A 56 22.64 -0.49 -9.31
C GLY A 56 22.59 0.92 -9.91
N LEU A 57 21.52 1.64 -9.61
CA LEU A 57 21.24 2.95 -10.17
C LEU A 57 22.28 3.98 -9.75
N GLN A 58 22.62 4.02 -8.46
CA GLN A 58 23.59 4.98 -7.93
C GLN A 58 24.97 4.83 -8.58
N ASP A 59 25.53 3.63 -8.53
CA ASP A 59 26.91 3.39 -8.99
C ASP A 59 27.01 3.62 -10.49
N TRP A 60 25.99 3.24 -11.26
CA TRP A 60 25.93 3.56 -12.68
C TRP A 60 25.84 5.06 -12.94
N MET A 61 24.97 5.80 -12.23
CA MET A 61 24.86 7.25 -12.39
C MET A 61 26.17 7.98 -12.05
N LEU A 62 26.82 7.59 -10.96
CA LEU A 62 28.10 8.15 -10.55
C LEU A 62 29.20 7.81 -11.56
N PHE A 63 29.28 6.56 -12.01
CA PHE A 63 30.25 6.14 -13.01
C PHE A 63 30.05 6.85 -14.35
N ALA A 64 28.82 6.93 -14.86
CA ALA A 64 28.51 7.62 -16.11
C ALA A 64 28.85 9.11 -16.02
N GLY A 65 28.46 9.77 -14.92
CA GLY A 65 28.82 11.17 -14.68
C GLY A 65 30.33 11.40 -14.56
N ALA A 66 31.04 10.48 -13.88
CA ALA A 66 32.49 10.53 -13.78
C ALA A 66 33.17 10.30 -15.14
N LEU A 67 32.62 9.42 -15.98
CA LEU A 67 33.11 9.18 -17.34
C LEU A 67 32.97 10.43 -18.22
N ASP A 68 31.81 11.09 -18.18
CA ASP A 68 31.56 12.33 -18.92
C ASP A 68 32.47 13.47 -18.43
N ALA A 69 32.62 13.61 -17.11
CA ALA A 69 33.50 14.61 -16.53
C ALA A 69 34.99 14.34 -16.83
N ALA A 70 35.41 13.08 -16.83
CA ALA A 70 36.76 12.67 -17.18
C ALA A 70 37.05 12.92 -18.66
N TRP A 71 36.08 12.62 -19.54
CA TRP A 71 36.18 12.93 -20.96
C TRP A 71 36.28 14.44 -21.21
N GLY A 72 35.43 15.24 -20.57
CA GLY A 72 35.49 16.70 -20.64
C GLY A 72 36.84 17.25 -20.15
N THR A 73 37.37 16.69 -19.06
CA THR A 73 38.69 17.02 -18.51
C THR A 73 39.80 16.71 -19.51
N LEU A 74 39.75 15.55 -20.18
CA LEU A 74 40.71 15.15 -21.20
C LEU A 74 40.66 16.08 -22.41
N VAL A 75 39.47 16.39 -22.92
CA VAL A 75 39.28 17.30 -24.07
C VAL A 75 39.79 18.69 -23.74
N LEU A 76 39.44 19.24 -22.58
CA LEU A 76 39.95 20.53 -22.13
C LEU A 76 41.48 20.51 -22.01
N GLY A 77 42.03 19.45 -21.42
CA GLY A 77 43.47 19.23 -21.31
C GLY A 77 44.18 19.20 -22.67
N VAL A 78 43.63 18.51 -23.66
CA VAL A 78 44.16 18.47 -25.04
C VAL A 78 44.12 19.85 -25.69
N VAL A 79 43.00 20.59 -25.54
CA VAL A 79 42.87 21.94 -26.09
C VAL A 79 43.87 22.91 -25.47
N LEU A 80 44.05 22.85 -24.14
CA LEU A 80 45.01 23.68 -23.41
C LEU A 80 46.46 23.29 -23.74
N ALA A 81 46.77 21.99 -23.82
CA ALA A 81 48.08 21.48 -24.23
C ALA A 81 48.40 21.85 -25.69
N GLY A 82 47.39 21.99 -26.54
CA GLY A 82 47.49 22.53 -27.89
C GLY A 82 48.06 23.96 -27.96
N ARG A 83 47.84 24.76 -26.91
CA ARG A 83 48.32 26.14 -26.79
C ARG A 83 49.71 26.25 -26.16
N ALA A 84 50.18 25.20 -25.47
CA ALA A 84 51.44 25.19 -24.72
C ALA A 84 52.49 24.28 -25.38
N VAL A 85 53.05 24.72 -26.52
CA VAL A 85 53.92 23.91 -27.41
C VAL A 85 55.14 23.30 -26.69
N ARG A 86 55.71 23.99 -25.69
CA ARG A 86 56.95 23.56 -25.01
C ARG A 86 56.73 22.61 -23.83
N SER A 87 55.53 22.57 -23.24
CA SER A 87 55.17 21.74 -22.08
C SER A 87 54.06 20.71 -22.37
N ARG A 88 53.72 20.54 -23.65
CA ARG A 88 52.66 19.65 -24.14
C ARG A 88 52.64 18.24 -23.51
N PRO A 89 53.75 17.47 -23.41
CA PRO A 89 53.69 16.12 -22.83
C PRO A 89 53.32 16.14 -21.35
N PHE A 90 53.81 17.12 -20.59
CA PHE A 90 53.46 17.29 -19.19
C PHE A 90 51.99 17.71 -19.02
N ALA A 91 51.49 18.62 -19.87
CA ALA A 91 50.10 19.04 -19.85
C ALA A 91 49.13 17.89 -20.19
N LEU A 92 49.49 17.03 -21.14
CA LEU A 92 48.71 15.83 -21.47
C LEU A 92 48.75 14.79 -20.35
N ALA A 93 49.91 14.58 -19.71
CA ALA A 93 50.03 13.67 -18.56
C ALA A 93 49.22 14.18 -17.36
N ALA A 94 49.26 15.49 -17.09
CA ALA A 94 48.45 16.11 -16.04
C ALA A 94 46.94 16.01 -16.33
N ALA A 95 46.53 16.20 -17.58
CA ALA A 95 45.14 16.00 -18.00
C ALA A 95 44.69 14.54 -17.86
N GLY A 96 45.55 13.58 -18.23
CA GLY A 96 45.29 12.16 -18.03
C GLY A 96 45.17 11.78 -16.55
N ALA A 97 46.07 12.29 -15.70
CA ALA A 97 46.01 12.09 -14.26
C ALA A 97 44.76 12.73 -13.62
N ALA A 98 44.37 13.93 -14.08
CA ALA A 98 43.15 14.58 -13.63
C ALA A 98 41.90 13.79 -14.04
N ALA A 99 41.82 13.32 -15.30
CA ALA A 99 40.73 12.48 -15.78
C ALA A 99 40.65 11.15 -15.00
N ALA A 100 41.79 10.51 -14.72
CA ALA A 100 41.85 9.32 -13.88
C ALA A 100 41.38 9.60 -12.44
N GLY A 101 41.75 10.75 -11.86
CA GLY A 101 41.26 11.19 -10.56
C GLY A 101 39.75 11.39 -10.54
N VAL A 102 39.17 11.98 -11.59
CA VAL A 102 37.72 12.15 -11.73
C VAL A 102 37.00 10.80 -11.81
N LEU A 103 37.56 9.82 -12.54
CA LEU A 103 37.01 8.45 -12.61
C LEU A 103 37.01 7.72 -11.25
N CYS A 104 37.84 8.15 -10.29
CA CYS A 104 37.87 7.59 -8.94
C CYS A 104 36.85 8.24 -7.98
N ILE A 105 36.21 9.37 -8.35
CA ILE A 105 35.23 10.06 -7.50
C ILE A 105 34.10 9.14 -7.02
N PRO A 106 33.49 8.27 -7.87
CA PRO A 106 32.44 7.35 -7.44
C PRO A 106 32.83 6.47 -6.23
N LEU A 107 34.11 6.11 -6.09
CA LEU A 107 34.61 5.29 -4.98
C LEU A 107 34.62 6.02 -3.63
N LEU A 108 34.49 7.35 -3.65
CA LEU A 108 34.50 8.21 -2.47
C LEU A 108 33.09 8.65 -2.04
N VAL A 109 32.09 8.44 -2.89
CA VAL A 109 30.72 8.84 -2.60
C VAL A 109 30.06 7.75 -1.76
N PRO A 110 29.52 8.08 -0.58
CA PRO A 110 28.82 7.09 0.23
C PRO A 110 27.56 6.57 -0.49
N PRO A 111 27.14 5.32 -0.23
CA PRO A 111 25.89 4.81 -0.75
C PRO A 111 24.71 5.67 -0.27
N TRP A 112 23.66 5.74 -1.07
CA TRP A 112 22.42 6.40 -0.72
C TRP A 112 21.84 5.75 0.54
N SER A 113 21.33 6.58 1.44
CA SER A 113 20.55 6.07 2.56
C SER A 113 19.17 5.66 2.06
N PHE A 114 18.96 4.35 1.94
CA PHE A 114 17.66 3.81 1.56
C PHE A 114 16.59 4.04 2.63
N ASP A 115 16.97 4.23 3.90
CA ASP A 115 16.02 4.69 4.92
C ASP A 115 15.49 6.08 4.55
N VAL A 116 16.37 7.03 4.16
CA VAL A 116 15.95 8.39 3.75
C VAL A 116 15.12 8.35 2.46
N LEU A 117 15.52 7.54 1.48
CA LEU A 117 14.78 7.41 0.21
C LEU A 117 13.42 6.73 0.43
N GLY A 118 13.35 5.73 1.31
CA GLY A 118 12.14 4.98 1.66
C GLY A 118 11.21 5.72 2.62
N ALA A 119 11.73 6.68 3.40
CA ALA A 119 10.94 7.51 4.31
C ALA A 119 9.87 8.33 3.58
N PHE A 120 10.06 8.62 2.29
CA PHE A 120 9.04 9.20 1.44
C PHE A 120 8.29 8.12 0.66
N ALA A 121 7.24 7.57 1.26
CA ALA A 121 6.29 6.79 0.49
C ALA A 121 5.43 7.73 -0.38
N SER A 122 5.32 7.45 -1.68
CA SER A 122 4.55 8.26 -2.63
C SER A 122 3.05 8.35 -2.24
N SER A 123 2.56 7.36 -1.49
CA SER A 123 1.23 7.37 -0.85
C SER A 123 1.03 8.53 0.14
N GLN A 124 2.10 9.18 0.61
CA GLN A 124 2.05 10.32 1.54
C GLN A 124 2.04 11.69 0.86
N ILE A 125 1.92 11.77 -0.47
CA ILE A 125 1.93 13.04 -1.21
C ILE A 125 0.89 14.05 -0.68
N ARG A 126 -0.26 13.56 -0.22
CA ARG A 126 -1.29 14.41 0.41
C ARG A 126 -0.78 15.06 1.70
N ARG A 127 -0.13 14.31 2.58
CA ARG A 127 0.43 14.84 3.84
C ARG A 127 1.53 15.84 3.55
N TYR A 128 2.37 15.55 2.55
CA TYR A 128 3.40 16.47 2.07
C TYR A 128 2.82 17.80 1.58
N VAL A 129 1.78 17.76 0.73
CA VAL A 129 1.10 18.97 0.24
C VAL A 129 0.43 19.73 1.39
N GLN A 130 -0.24 19.03 2.32
CA GLN A 130 -0.85 19.63 3.51
C GLN A 130 0.16 20.28 4.45
N ALA A 131 1.37 19.74 4.53
CA ALA A 131 2.49 20.31 5.28
C ALA A 131 3.19 21.48 4.54
N GLY A 132 2.62 21.96 3.43
CA GLY A 132 3.18 23.07 2.66
C GLY A 132 4.47 22.69 1.91
N GLY A 133 4.61 21.42 1.54
CA GLY A 133 5.80 20.92 0.84
C GLY A 133 7.02 20.73 1.75
N LYS A 134 6.82 20.61 3.06
CA LYS A 134 7.88 20.33 4.02
C LYS A 134 7.79 18.89 4.50
N VAL A 135 8.92 18.20 4.51
CA VAL A 135 9.08 16.88 5.16
C VAL A 135 10.08 17.05 6.28
N ASP A 136 9.67 16.73 7.50
CA ASP A 136 10.62 16.49 8.58
C ASP A 136 11.16 15.07 8.41
N VAL A 137 12.33 14.96 7.79
CA VAL A 137 12.97 13.68 7.49
C VAL A 137 13.35 12.94 8.78
N ALA A 138 13.79 13.66 9.81
CA ALA A 138 14.09 13.06 11.10
C ALA A 138 12.82 12.41 11.66
N ALA A 139 11.68 13.11 11.62
CA ALA A 139 10.40 12.56 12.05
C ALA A 139 9.88 11.41 11.19
N ALA A 140 10.09 11.46 9.87
CA ALA A 140 9.68 10.39 8.96
C ALA A 140 10.49 9.10 9.19
N LEU A 141 11.77 9.24 9.55
CA LEU A 141 12.65 8.13 9.88
C LEU A 141 12.45 7.56 11.29
N ARG A 142 11.75 8.27 12.19
CA ARG A 142 11.47 7.78 13.54
C ARG A 142 10.64 6.50 13.47
N ASN A 143 11.17 5.42 14.05
CA ASN A 143 10.56 4.08 14.03
C ASN A 143 10.30 3.56 12.60
N TYR A 144 11.13 3.98 11.64
CA TYR A 144 11.16 3.46 10.28
C TYR A 144 12.49 2.73 10.07
N ARG A 145 12.43 1.49 9.58
CA ARG A 145 13.62 0.68 9.28
C ARG A 145 13.41 -0.11 8.01
N VAL A 146 14.29 0.07 7.02
CA VAL A 146 14.29 -0.80 5.83
C VAL A 146 14.84 -2.18 6.20
N LEU A 147 14.02 -3.21 5.97
CA LEU A 147 14.35 -4.63 6.18
C LEU A 147 14.89 -5.31 4.91
N TYR A 148 14.52 -4.77 3.75
CA TYR A 148 14.92 -5.25 2.43
C TYR A 148 14.83 -4.11 1.42
N PHE A 149 15.78 -4.06 0.48
CA PHE A 149 15.75 -3.18 -0.67
C PHE A 149 16.45 -3.87 -1.84
N ALA A 150 15.84 -3.83 -3.02
CA ALA A 150 16.46 -4.26 -4.26
C ALA A 150 15.93 -3.46 -5.45
N GLU A 151 16.82 -3.27 -6.42
CA GLU A 151 16.50 -2.65 -7.71
C GLU A 151 16.27 -3.76 -8.73
N GLY A 152 15.03 -3.85 -9.20
CA GLY A 152 14.60 -4.79 -10.21
C GLY A 152 14.72 -4.25 -11.63
N SER A 153 14.35 -5.08 -12.60
CA SER A 153 14.36 -4.69 -14.02
C SER A 153 13.23 -3.73 -14.39
N THR A 154 12.15 -3.75 -13.62
CA THR A 154 10.92 -2.96 -13.84
C THR A 154 10.57 -2.04 -12.69
N SER A 155 10.99 -2.39 -11.47
CA SER A 155 10.62 -1.65 -10.27
C SER A 155 11.64 -1.79 -9.15
N THR A 156 11.64 -0.86 -8.20
CA THR A 156 12.34 -1.03 -6.93
C THR A 156 11.41 -1.68 -5.92
N ILE A 157 11.91 -2.66 -5.18
CA ILE A 157 11.19 -3.35 -4.12
C ILE A 157 11.84 -3.00 -2.79
N SER A 158 11.04 -2.58 -1.82
CA SER A 158 11.50 -2.43 -0.44
C SER A 158 10.53 -3.04 0.55
N VAL A 159 11.05 -3.57 1.63
CA VAL A 159 10.26 -3.93 2.82
C VAL A 159 10.75 -3.04 3.94
N ALA A 160 9.83 -2.34 4.59
CA ALA A 160 10.14 -1.50 5.72
C ALA A 160 9.24 -1.85 6.91
N GLU A 161 9.80 -1.69 8.10
CA GLU A 161 9.07 -1.70 9.35
C GLU A 161 8.78 -0.26 9.75
N TRP A 162 7.52 0.08 9.92
CA TRP A 162 7.07 1.39 10.37
C TRP A 162 6.10 1.24 11.53
N ARG A 163 6.45 1.78 12.71
CA ARG A 163 5.63 1.73 13.94
C ARG A 163 5.19 0.30 14.32
N GLY A 164 6.07 -0.67 14.11
CA GLY A 164 5.83 -2.09 14.42
C GLY A 164 5.04 -2.85 13.35
N HIS A 165 4.77 -2.23 12.20
CA HIS A 165 4.11 -2.87 11.06
C HIS A 165 5.06 -3.01 9.89
N ARG A 166 5.10 -4.19 9.27
CA ARG A 166 5.86 -4.42 8.03
C ARG A 166 4.99 -4.04 6.83
N THR A 167 5.56 -3.26 5.92
CA THR A 167 4.99 -2.91 4.63
C THR A 167 5.96 -3.27 3.52
N ILE A 168 5.45 -3.84 2.44
CA ILE A 168 6.18 -3.94 1.18
C ILE A 168 5.77 -2.76 0.29
N LEU A 169 6.77 -2.17 -0.36
CA LEU A 169 6.61 -1.07 -1.28
C LEU A 169 7.18 -1.41 -2.65
N VAL A 170 6.46 -0.99 -3.68
CA VAL A 170 6.89 -1.03 -5.08
C VAL A 170 7.04 0.40 -5.55
N ASN A 171 8.23 0.79 -6.02
CA ASN A 171 8.53 2.17 -6.41
C ASN A 171 8.13 3.22 -5.34
N GLY A 172 8.32 2.86 -4.07
CA GLY A 172 8.00 3.72 -2.92
C GLY A 172 6.50 3.87 -2.64
N ARG A 173 5.61 3.08 -3.24
CA ARG A 173 4.20 2.99 -2.84
C ARG A 173 3.95 1.72 -2.04
N THR A 174 3.25 1.81 -0.91
CA THR A 174 2.79 0.63 -0.15
C THR A 174 1.80 -0.15 -1.00
N GLU A 175 2.10 -1.42 -1.21
CA GLU A 175 1.22 -2.35 -1.93
C GLU A 175 0.58 -3.38 -0.99
N ALA A 176 1.27 -3.76 0.08
CA ALA A 176 0.81 -4.75 1.05
C ALA A 176 1.43 -4.51 2.44
N SER A 177 0.76 -4.93 3.50
CA SER A 177 1.28 -4.78 4.87
C SER A 177 0.66 -5.75 5.88
N ASP A 178 1.27 -5.87 7.06
CA ASP A 178 0.71 -6.63 8.19
C ASP A 178 -0.35 -5.83 8.99
N PHE A 179 -0.77 -4.67 8.48
CA PHE A 179 -1.90 -3.93 9.01
C PHE A 179 -3.20 -4.69 8.72
N LEU A 180 -4.04 -4.85 9.74
CA LEU A 180 -5.20 -5.76 9.71
C LEU A 180 -6.13 -5.59 8.47
N PRO A 181 -6.50 -4.36 8.05
CA PRO A 181 -7.24 -4.18 6.82
C PRO A 181 -6.55 -4.62 5.52
N ASP A 182 -5.24 -4.38 5.36
CA ASP A 182 -4.48 -4.88 4.19
C ASP A 182 -4.46 -6.41 4.22
N LEU A 183 -4.15 -6.98 5.39
CA LEU A 183 -4.12 -8.42 5.62
C LEU A 183 -5.46 -9.11 5.29
N GLN A 184 -6.59 -8.46 5.58
CA GLN A 184 -7.93 -8.95 5.23
C GLN A 184 -8.11 -9.05 3.70
N VAL A 185 -7.69 -8.02 2.96
CA VAL A 185 -7.78 -8.01 1.50
C VAL A 185 -6.95 -9.14 0.90
N GLU A 186 -5.69 -9.24 1.29
CA GLU A 186 -4.77 -10.25 0.74
C GLU A 186 -5.22 -11.69 1.07
N TYR A 187 -5.71 -11.95 2.29
CA TYR A 187 -6.26 -13.26 2.62
C TYR A 187 -7.53 -13.56 1.82
N LEU A 188 -8.44 -12.60 1.67
CA LEU A 188 -9.69 -12.85 0.92
C LEU A 188 -9.44 -13.02 -0.58
N LEU A 189 -8.43 -12.37 -1.16
CA LEU A 189 -8.06 -12.56 -2.57
C LEU A 189 -7.68 -14.00 -2.91
N GLY A 190 -7.07 -14.71 -1.96
CA GLY A 190 -6.81 -16.14 -2.09
C GLY A 190 -7.99 -16.99 -1.61
N HIS A 191 -8.53 -16.75 -0.42
CA HIS A 191 -9.54 -17.65 0.16
C HIS A 191 -10.90 -17.60 -0.52
N VAL A 192 -11.39 -16.43 -0.96
CA VAL A 192 -12.70 -16.31 -1.60
C VAL A 192 -12.80 -17.19 -2.84
N PRO A 193 -11.99 -17.03 -3.91
CA PRO A 193 -12.15 -17.86 -5.10
C PRO A 193 -11.92 -19.34 -4.82
N MET A 194 -10.98 -19.66 -3.93
CA MET A 194 -10.71 -21.05 -3.56
C MET A 194 -11.92 -21.67 -2.86
N LEU A 195 -12.56 -20.99 -1.92
CA LEU A 195 -13.73 -21.50 -1.20
C LEU A 195 -15.02 -21.51 -2.02
N LEU A 196 -15.16 -20.60 -3.00
CA LEU A 196 -16.31 -20.57 -3.90
C LEU A 196 -16.26 -21.68 -4.95
N HIS A 197 -15.08 -22.03 -5.45
CA HIS A 197 -14.95 -23.15 -6.37
C HIS A 197 -15.16 -24.48 -5.61
N PRO A 198 -15.97 -25.42 -6.11
CA PRO A 198 -16.28 -26.66 -5.37
C PRO A 198 -15.05 -27.55 -5.13
N ASP A 199 -14.16 -27.65 -6.13
CA ASP A 199 -12.95 -28.50 -6.10
C ASP A 199 -11.77 -27.85 -6.86
N PRO A 200 -11.13 -26.79 -6.36
CA PRO A 200 -10.02 -26.10 -7.04
C PRO A 200 -8.71 -26.90 -7.01
N ARG A 201 -8.36 -27.54 -8.13
CA ARG A 201 -7.15 -28.37 -8.28
C ARG A 201 -5.99 -27.62 -8.95
N ALA A 202 -6.29 -26.73 -9.88
CA ALA A 202 -5.31 -25.91 -10.59
C ALA A 202 -5.54 -24.43 -10.32
N ALA A 203 -4.59 -23.77 -9.67
CA ALA A 203 -4.67 -22.34 -9.34
C ALA A 203 -3.57 -21.54 -10.05
N LEU A 204 -3.94 -20.37 -10.58
CA LEU A 204 -3.03 -19.35 -11.08
C LEU A 204 -3.10 -18.12 -10.18
N VAL A 205 -1.95 -17.63 -9.75
CA VAL A 205 -1.76 -16.39 -8.99
C VAL A 205 -0.96 -15.43 -9.87
N ILE A 206 -1.50 -14.25 -10.16
CA ILE A 206 -0.82 -13.20 -10.94
C ILE A 206 -0.46 -12.05 -10.01
N GLY A 207 0.85 -11.82 -9.82
CA GLY A 207 1.40 -10.89 -8.84
C GLY A 207 1.69 -11.56 -7.49
N LEU A 208 2.83 -11.20 -6.86
CA LEU A 208 3.27 -11.77 -5.59
C LEU A 208 3.13 -10.83 -4.39
N GLY A 209 3.73 -9.63 -4.46
CA GLY A 209 3.76 -8.68 -3.33
C GLY A 209 4.32 -9.30 -2.04
N ALA A 210 3.59 -9.17 -0.93
CA ALA A 210 3.94 -9.80 0.35
C ALA A 210 3.68 -11.33 0.38
N GLY A 211 3.10 -11.87 -0.70
CA GLY A 211 2.82 -13.30 -0.88
C GLY A 211 1.68 -13.83 -0.03
N ILE A 212 0.91 -12.99 0.66
CA ILE A 212 -0.19 -13.44 1.52
C ILE A 212 -1.32 -14.06 0.68
N THR A 213 -1.65 -13.48 -0.48
CA THR A 213 -2.59 -14.06 -1.45
C THR A 213 -2.15 -15.47 -1.89
N LEU A 214 -0.87 -15.63 -2.26
CA LEU A 214 -0.29 -16.95 -2.57
C LEU A 214 -0.33 -17.90 -1.36
N GLY A 215 -0.05 -17.38 -0.17
CA GLY A 215 -0.15 -18.11 1.11
C GLY A 215 -1.56 -18.61 1.42
N ALA A 216 -2.58 -17.83 1.06
CA ALA A 216 -3.97 -18.24 1.18
C ALA A 216 -4.33 -19.34 0.17
N VAL A 217 -3.82 -19.28 -1.06
CA VAL A 217 -4.02 -20.33 -2.07
C VAL A 217 -3.34 -21.64 -1.66
N THR A 218 -2.07 -21.59 -1.22
CA THR A 218 -1.31 -22.77 -0.76
C THR A 218 -1.90 -23.40 0.51
N ALA A 219 -2.74 -22.70 1.27
CA ALA A 219 -3.39 -23.27 2.44
C ALA A 219 -4.46 -24.33 2.13
N HIS A 220 -4.99 -24.36 0.89
CA HIS A 220 -5.96 -25.38 0.45
C HIS A 220 -5.22 -26.64 -0.01
N GLU A 221 -5.35 -27.73 0.76
CA GLU A 221 -4.54 -28.94 0.55
C GLU A 221 -4.95 -29.73 -0.70
N GLN A 222 -6.22 -29.65 -1.08
CA GLN A 222 -6.76 -30.32 -2.28
C GLN A 222 -6.27 -29.73 -3.61
N THR A 223 -5.65 -28.55 -3.59
CA THR A 223 -5.06 -27.95 -4.78
C THR A 223 -3.81 -28.72 -5.16
N GLU A 224 -3.77 -29.23 -6.39
CA GLU A 224 -2.72 -30.12 -6.88
C GLU A 224 -1.58 -29.35 -7.55
N SER A 225 -1.89 -28.22 -8.20
CA SER A 225 -0.90 -27.38 -8.90
C SER A 225 -1.17 -25.90 -8.69
N ILE A 226 -0.11 -25.14 -8.42
CA ILE A 226 -0.17 -23.70 -8.18
C ILE A 226 0.87 -23.03 -9.08
N THR A 227 0.44 -22.06 -9.88
CA THR A 227 1.33 -21.26 -10.72
C THR A 227 1.33 -19.83 -10.23
N LEU A 228 2.51 -19.31 -9.91
CA LEU A 228 2.73 -17.90 -9.68
C LEU A 228 3.32 -17.27 -10.95
N VAL A 229 2.69 -16.22 -11.45
CA VAL A 229 3.25 -15.37 -12.50
C VAL A 229 3.64 -14.04 -11.88
N GLU A 230 4.94 -13.76 -11.87
CA GLU A 230 5.53 -12.57 -11.27
C GLU A 230 6.41 -11.85 -12.29
N ILE A 231 6.26 -10.54 -12.42
CA ILE A 231 7.01 -9.74 -13.40
C ILE A 231 8.40 -9.35 -12.87
N GLU A 232 8.55 -9.19 -11.56
CA GLU A 232 9.76 -8.69 -10.91
C GLU A 232 10.42 -9.74 -10.00
N PRO A 233 11.49 -10.42 -10.45
CA PRO A 233 12.14 -11.48 -9.68
C PRO A 233 12.65 -11.06 -8.30
N VAL A 234 13.09 -9.82 -8.13
CA VAL A 234 13.65 -9.36 -6.84
C VAL A 234 12.59 -9.22 -5.74
N VAL A 235 11.30 -9.37 -6.05
CA VAL A 235 10.23 -9.30 -5.04
C VAL A 235 10.22 -10.53 -4.11
N LEU A 236 10.70 -11.69 -4.58
CA LEU A 236 10.69 -12.95 -3.82
C LEU A 236 11.42 -12.83 -2.46
N ASP A 237 12.58 -12.18 -2.43
CA ASP A 237 13.34 -11.99 -1.18
C ASP A 237 12.64 -11.02 -0.22
N GLY A 238 11.89 -10.05 -0.75
CA GLY A 238 10.98 -9.20 0.01
C GLY A 238 9.81 -9.99 0.60
N THR A 239 9.18 -10.84 -0.20
CA THR A 239 8.09 -11.74 0.21
C THR A 239 8.49 -12.65 1.38
N ARG A 240 9.75 -13.12 1.41
CA ARG A 240 10.28 -13.93 2.54
C ARG A 240 10.29 -13.20 3.88
N LYS A 241 10.17 -11.86 3.90
CA LYS A 241 10.02 -11.08 5.15
C LYS A 241 8.63 -11.21 5.78
N PHE A 242 7.68 -11.85 5.09
CA PHE A 242 6.29 -12.06 5.51
C PHE A 242 5.96 -13.56 5.70
N SER A 243 6.96 -14.43 5.84
CA SER A 243 6.75 -15.90 5.94
C SER A 243 5.82 -16.34 7.08
N ASP A 244 5.72 -15.56 8.15
CA ASP A 244 4.79 -15.79 9.27
C ASP A 244 3.31 -15.52 8.91
N LEU A 245 3.06 -14.73 7.88
CA LEU A 245 1.72 -14.38 7.38
C LEU A 245 1.33 -15.18 6.14
N ASN A 246 2.26 -15.38 5.21
CA ASN A 246 2.04 -16.16 3.99
C ASN A 246 2.28 -17.66 4.16
N GLY A 247 2.78 -18.12 5.32
CA GLY A 247 2.99 -19.54 5.58
C GLY A 247 4.13 -20.16 4.76
N ALA A 248 5.16 -19.37 4.45
CA ALA A 248 6.31 -19.75 3.61
C ALA A 248 5.88 -20.28 2.23
N ALA A 249 4.90 -19.63 1.61
CA ALA A 249 4.26 -20.09 0.37
C ALA A 249 5.22 -20.34 -0.79
N LEU A 250 6.34 -19.60 -0.83
CA LEU A 250 7.39 -19.76 -1.85
C LEU A 250 8.11 -21.11 -1.81
N ASP A 251 8.00 -21.83 -0.69
CA ASP A 251 8.64 -23.13 -0.48
C ASP A 251 7.63 -24.30 -0.65
N ASP A 252 6.39 -24.02 -1.09
CA ASP A 252 5.38 -25.05 -1.33
C ASP A 252 5.77 -25.93 -2.54
N PRO A 253 5.79 -27.28 -2.40
CA PRO A 253 6.25 -28.17 -3.47
C PRO A 253 5.32 -28.21 -4.70
N ARG A 254 4.10 -27.68 -4.60
CA ARG A 254 3.14 -27.59 -5.70
C ARG A 254 3.30 -26.31 -6.52
N LEU A 255 4.16 -25.41 -6.09
CA LEU A 255 4.36 -24.10 -6.68
C LEU A 255 5.32 -24.15 -7.87
N GLU A 256 4.86 -23.65 -9.01
CA GLU A 256 5.68 -23.25 -10.14
C GLU A 256 5.73 -21.72 -10.21
N ILE A 257 6.93 -21.15 -10.28
CA ILE A 257 7.14 -19.71 -10.45
C ILE A 257 7.54 -19.42 -11.90
N VAL A 258 6.80 -18.53 -12.55
CA VAL A 258 7.02 -18.09 -13.93
C VAL A 258 7.31 -16.59 -13.93
N PHE A 259 8.53 -16.21 -14.32
CA PHE A 259 8.90 -14.79 -14.43
C PHE A 259 8.44 -14.22 -15.77
N GLN A 260 7.25 -13.60 -15.79
CA GLN A 260 6.62 -13.08 -16.99
C GLN A 260 5.55 -12.04 -16.64
N ASP A 261 5.21 -11.19 -17.61
CA ASP A 261 3.99 -10.38 -17.55
C ASP A 261 2.73 -11.29 -17.52
N GLY A 262 1.83 -11.03 -16.56
CA GLY A 262 0.63 -11.84 -16.32
C GLY A 262 -0.31 -11.92 -17.52
N ARG A 263 -0.48 -10.81 -18.24
CA ARG A 263 -1.31 -10.76 -19.44
C ARG A 263 -0.69 -11.56 -20.59
N ASN A 264 0.60 -11.41 -20.81
CA ASN A 264 1.34 -12.15 -21.83
C ASN A 264 1.34 -13.65 -21.52
N PHE A 265 1.45 -14.04 -20.25
CA PHE A 265 1.30 -15.44 -19.83
C PHE A 265 -0.08 -15.99 -20.21
N LEU A 266 -1.17 -15.31 -19.85
CA LEU A 266 -2.53 -15.73 -20.21
C LEU A 266 -2.72 -15.84 -21.73
N LYS A 267 -2.11 -14.95 -22.50
CA LYS A 267 -2.17 -14.98 -23.97
C LYS A 267 -1.48 -16.21 -24.56
N THR A 268 -0.35 -16.63 -23.99
CA THR A 268 0.56 -17.62 -24.59
C THR A 268 0.44 -19.01 -24.01
N THR A 269 0.00 -19.15 -22.76
CA THR A 269 -0.13 -20.45 -22.09
C THR A 269 -1.28 -21.27 -22.70
N PRO A 270 -1.09 -22.57 -22.97
CA PRO A 270 -2.20 -23.45 -23.35
C PRO A 270 -2.99 -23.95 -22.13
N ARG A 271 -2.49 -23.75 -20.91
CA ARG A 271 -3.09 -24.30 -19.69
C ARG A 271 -4.36 -23.57 -19.30
N ARG A 272 -5.22 -24.30 -18.59
CA ARG A 272 -6.44 -23.78 -17.98
C ARG A 272 -6.39 -24.02 -16.47
N PHE A 273 -7.13 -23.20 -15.74
CA PHE A 273 -7.12 -23.17 -14.28
C PHE A 273 -8.54 -23.18 -13.73
N ASP A 274 -8.74 -23.79 -12.58
CA ASP A 274 -10.00 -23.75 -11.84
C ASP A 274 -10.16 -22.40 -11.13
N VAL A 275 -9.05 -21.85 -10.66
CA VAL A 275 -8.99 -20.54 -10.01
C VAL A 275 -7.89 -19.71 -10.66
N ILE A 276 -8.25 -18.51 -11.10
CA ILE A 276 -7.29 -17.45 -11.41
C ILE A 276 -7.50 -16.36 -10.38
N THR A 277 -6.49 -16.06 -9.56
CA THR A 277 -6.49 -14.87 -8.71
C THR A 277 -5.41 -13.92 -9.19
N SER A 278 -5.76 -12.64 -9.28
CA SER A 278 -4.90 -11.62 -9.84
C SER A 278 -4.87 -10.43 -8.90
N ASP A 279 -3.67 -9.97 -8.59
CA ASP A 279 -3.38 -8.93 -7.60
C ASP A 279 -2.27 -8.00 -8.14
N PRO A 280 -2.50 -7.32 -9.28
CA PRO A 280 -1.55 -6.40 -9.84
C PRO A 280 -1.62 -5.05 -9.11
N ILE A 281 -0.57 -4.25 -9.28
CA ILE A 281 -0.53 -2.87 -8.81
C ILE A 281 -1.62 -2.01 -9.50
N TYR A 282 -1.86 -0.82 -8.95
CA TYR A 282 -2.89 0.12 -9.39
C TYR A 282 -2.98 0.39 -10.91
N PRO A 283 -4.20 0.63 -11.47
CA PRO A 283 -4.43 0.77 -12.92
C PRO A 283 -3.78 1.99 -13.58
N TRP A 284 -3.35 2.99 -12.80
CA TRP A 284 -2.61 4.15 -13.33
C TRP A 284 -1.10 3.96 -13.35
N ASN A 285 -0.58 2.88 -12.79
CA ASN A 285 0.84 2.58 -12.87
C ASN A 285 1.13 2.14 -14.31
N ALA A 286 2.19 2.70 -14.90
CA ALA A 286 2.55 2.44 -16.30
C ALA A 286 2.61 0.94 -16.58
N GLY A 287 1.88 0.48 -17.59
CA GLY A 287 1.77 -0.92 -17.98
C GLY A 287 0.70 -1.72 -17.23
N SER A 288 0.32 -1.35 -16.01
CA SER A 288 -0.69 -2.08 -15.23
C SER A 288 -2.12 -1.82 -15.71
N GLY A 289 -2.40 -0.69 -16.35
CA GLY A 289 -3.73 -0.37 -16.91
C GLY A 289 -4.28 -1.45 -17.85
N TYR A 290 -3.38 -2.17 -18.53
CA TYR A 290 -3.68 -3.31 -19.40
C TYR A 290 -4.18 -4.57 -18.68
N LEU A 291 -4.03 -4.66 -17.35
CA LEU A 291 -4.57 -5.73 -16.49
C LEU A 291 -5.98 -5.42 -15.96
N TYR A 292 -6.57 -4.32 -16.43
CA TYR A 292 -7.92 -3.90 -16.07
C TYR A 292 -8.81 -3.67 -17.31
N THR A 293 -8.42 -4.18 -18.48
CA THR A 293 -9.18 -4.00 -19.73
C THR A 293 -10.14 -5.15 -20.00
N THR A 294 -11.14 -4.87 -20.82
CA THR A 294 -12.08 -5.89 -21.32
C THR A 294 -11.33 -7.06 -21.97
N GLU A 295 -10.28 -6.77 -22.74
CA GLU A 295 -9.46 -7.76 -23.44
C GLU A 295 -8.70 -8.67 -22.47
N TYR A 296 -8.14 -8.11 -21.39
CA TYR A 296 -7.48 -8.89 -20.35
C TYR A 296 -8.44 -9.85 -19.65
N TYR A 297 -9.62 -9.38 -19.25
CA TYR A 297 -10.59 -10.22 -18.57
C TYR A 297 -11.13 -11.33 -19.49
N ARG A 298 -11.26 -11.07 -20.80
CA ARG A 298 -11.59 -12.12 -21.78
C ARG A 298 -10.49 -13.18 -21.87
N LEU A 299 -9.22 -12.78 -21.91
CA LEU A 299 -8.09 -13.72 -21.88
C LEU A 299 -8.14 -14.59 -20.61
N ALA A 300 -8.40 -13.99 -19.45
CA ALA A 300 -8.55 -14.76 -18.22
C ALA A 300 -9.73 -15.73 -18.27
N ALA A 301 -10.91 -15.28 -18.74
CA ALA A 301 -12.09 -16.13 -18.92
C ALA A 301 -11.83 -17.32 -19.87
N GLU A 302 -11.06 -17.11 -20.94
CA GLU A 302 -10.65 -18.16 -21.88
C GLU A 302 -9.68 -19.18 -21.28
N ARG A 303 -8.97 -18.83 -20.20
CA ARG A 303 -8.05 -19.72 -19.45
C ARG A 303 -8.69 -20.36 -18.22
N LEU A 304 -9.98 -20.18 -17.99
CA LEU A 304 -10.69 -20.95 -16.97
C LEU A 304 -11.07 -22.34 -17.47
N ASN A 305 -11.02 -23.32 -16.57
CA ASN A 305 -11.71 -24.60 -16.73
C ASN A 305 -13.23 -24.39 -16.65
N GLU A 306 -14.01 -25.41 -17.03
CA GLU A 306 -15.45 -25.36 -16.85
C GLU A 306 -15.80 -25.22 -15.36
N GLY A 307 -16.63 -24.24 -15.01
CA GLY A 307 -16.93 -23.92 -13.62
C GLY A 307 -15.86 -23.10 -12.89
N GLY A 308 -14.74 -22.81 -13.56
CA GLY A 308 -13.66 -22.01 -13.00
C GLY A 308 -14.07 -20.58 -12.65
N VAL A 309 -13.33 -19.97 -11.76
CA VAL A 309 -13.56 -18.60 -11.28
C VAL A 309 -12.30 -17.73 -11.42
N MET A 310 -12.49 -16.50 -11.88
CA MET A 310 -11.47 -15.45 -11.80
C MET A 310 -11.78 -14.55 -10.61
N CYS A 311 -10.76 -14.20 -9.84
CA CYS A 311 -10.75 -13.24 -8.75
C CYS A 311 -9.77 -12.11 -9.06
N GLN A 312 -10.17 -10.87 -8.77
CA GLN A 312 -9.31 -9.70 -8.94
C GLN A 312 -9.53 -8.70 -7.79
N TRP A 313 -8.43 -8.21 -7.21
CA TRP A 313 -8.39 -7.08 -6.27
C TRP A 313 -8.64 -5.75 -6.94
N TRP A 314 -9.47 -4.89 -6.35
CA TRP A 314 -9.69 -3.53 -6.81
C TRP A 314 -9.57 -2.44 -5.72
N PRO A 315 -8.88 -1.33 -6.05
CA PRO A 315 -8.59 -0.23 -5.11
C PRO A 315 -9.79 0.72 -4.95
N ALA A 316 -10.87 0.23 -4.32
CA ALA A 316 -12.06 1.04 -4.08
C ALA A 316 -11.76 2.27 -3.20
N SER A 317 -10.68 2.24 -2.41
CA SER A 317 -10.22 3.39 -1.63
C SER A 317 -9.58 4.52 -2.45
N ASP A 318 -9.03 4.24 -3.62
CA ASP A 318 -8.20 5.21 -4.36
C ASP A 318 -8.84 5.70 -5.66
N LEU A 319 -9.93 5.08 -6.10
CA LEU A 319 -10.67 5.47 -7.30
C LEU A 319 -11.82 6.43 -6.99
N SER A 320 -12.19 7.29 -7.95
CA SER A 320 -13.48 7.98 -7.90
C SER A 320 -14.63 6.99 -8.07
N ASN A 321 -15.85 7.37 -7.71
CA ASN A 321 -17.00 6.47 -7.89
C ASN A 321 -17.25 6.13 -9.37
N ASP A 322 -17.09 7.11 -10.26
CA ASP A 322 -17.23 6.89 -11.70
C ASP A 322 -16.16 5.94 -12.24
N ASP A 323 -14.89 6.12 -11.83
CA ASP A 323 -13.79 5.24 -12.25
C ASP A 323 -13.96 3.83 -11.69
N PHE A 324 -14.42 3.72 -10.44
CA PHE A 324 -14.71 2.44 -9.81
C PHE A 324 -15.85 1.71 -10.53
N ARG A 325 -16.96 2.39 -10.85
CA ARG A 325 -18.07 1.82 -11.63
C ARG A 325 -17.63 1.42 -13.04
N ALA A 326 -16.74 2.18 -13.68
CA ALA A 326 -16.17 1.84 -14.98
C ALA A 326 -15.40 0.52 -14.92
N LEU A 327 -14.63 0.32 -13.85
CA LEU A 327 -13.90 -0.91 -13.59
C LEU A 327 -14.86 -2.09 -13.35
N VAL A 328 -15.92 -1.90 -12.54
CA VAL A 328 -17.00 -2.89 -12.31
C VAL A 328 -17.63 -3.32 -13.62
N ARG A 329 -18.03 -2.34 -14.44
CA ARG A 329 -18.65 -2.62 -15.73
C ARG A 329 -17.71 -3.42 -16.63
N THR A 330 -16.45 -3.02 -16.70
CA THR A 330 -15.44 -3.63 -17.57
C THR A 330 -15.27 -5.12 -17.26
N PHE A 331 -15.10 -5.48 -15.99
CA PHE A 331 -15.00 -6.88 -15.57
C PHE A 331 -16.26 -7.68 -15.91
N ALA A 332 -17.44 -7.13 -15.59
CA ALA A 332 -18.72 -7.79 -15.81
C ALA A 332 -19.07 -8.03 -17.30
N THR A 333 -18.32 -7.44 -18.24
CA THR A 333 -18.48 -7.74 -19.68
C THR A 333 -17.78 -9.02 -20.12
N ALA A 334 -16.82 -9.54 -19.36
CA ALA A 334 -16.06 -10.73 -19.72
C ALA A 334 -16.63 -12.04 -19.17
N PHE A 335 -17.56 -11.95 -18.21
CA PHE A 335 -18.11 -13.10 -17.50
C PHE A 335 -19.64 -13.12 -17.57
N ALA A 336 -20.21 -14.32 -17.67
CA ALA A 336 -21.67 -14.52 -17.66
C ALA A 336 -22.25 -14.24 -16.26
N HIS A 337 -21.52 -14.61 -15.21
CA HIS A 337 -21.92 -14.44 -13.82
C HIS A 337 -20.82 -13.77 -13.01
N THR A 338 -21.20 -12.79 -12.21
CA THR A 338 -20.28 -12.04 -11.34
C THR A 338 -20.81 -11.96 -9.92
N THR A 339 -19.90 -11.89 -8.95
CA THR A 339 -20.23 -11.55 -7.56
C THR A 339 -19.18 -10.61 -6.97
N GLN A 340 -19.62 -9.72 -6.10
CA GLN A 340 -18.76 -8.74 -5.43
C GLN A 340 -18.65 -9.04 -3.95
N TRP A 341 -17.43 -8.96 -3.43
CA TRP A 341 -17.08 -9.13 -2.02
C TRP A 341 -16.42 -7.85 -1.53
N GLN A 342 -16.84 -7.36 -0.37
CA GLN A 342 -16.41 -6.08 0.17
C GLN A 342 -15.66 -6.27 1.48
N THR A 343 -14.38 -5.93 1.46
CA THR A 343 -13.49 -5.94 2.62
C THR A 343 -13.70 -4.68 3.47
N THR A 344 -12.78 -4.36 4.37
CA THR A 344 -12.86 -3.12 5.17
C THR A 344 -12.83 -1.84 4.32
N TYR A 345 -12.08 -1.82 3.21
CA TYR A 345 -12.06 -0.65 2.30
C TYR A 345 -11.92 -0.95 0.81
N ASP A 346 -11.54 -2.17 0.45
CA ASP A 346 -11.41 -2.59 -0.95
C ASP A 346 -12.45 -3.64 -1.32
N VAL A 347 -12.49 -3.91 -2.62
CA VAL A 347 -13.44 -4.83 -3.23
C VAL A 347 -12.70 -5.93 -3.97
N ILE A 348 -13.27 -7.12 -3.90
CA ILE A 348 -12.85 -8.28 -4.66
C ILE A 348 -14.02 -8.66 -5.56
N LEU A 349 -13.74 -8.90 -6.85
CA LEU A 349 -14.75 -9.40 -7.78
C LEU A 349 -14.40 -10.78 -8.29
N ILE A 350 -15.44 -11.60 -8.33
CA ILE A 350 -15.41 -12.97 -8.80
C ILE A 350 -16.22 -13.03 -10.09
N GLY A 351 -15.63 -13.59 -11.14
CA GLY A 351 -16.26 -13.81 -12.43
C GLY A 351 -16.22 -15.28 -12.82
N SER A 352 -17.31 -15.79 -13.38
CA SER A 352 -17.41 -17.14 -13.93
C SER A 352 -18.32 -17.19 -15.14
N ASN A 353 -18.13 -18.23 -15.97
CA ASN A 353 -19.03 -18.56 -17.07
C ASN A 353 -20.11 -19.58 -16.67
N ARG A 354 -20.11 -20.01 -15.41
CA ARG A 354 -21.18 -20.81 -14.79
C ARG A 354 -21.76 -20.06 -13.58
N PRO A 355 -23.01 -20.37 -13.17
CA PRO A 355 -23.58 -19.80 -11.95
C PRO A 355 -22.68 -20.06 -10.75
N ILE A 356 -22.42 -19.01 -9.96
CA ILE A 356 -21.62 -19.10 -8.73
C ILE A 356 -22.57 -19.49 -7.60
N GLN A 357 -22.53 -20.76 -7.19
CA GLN A 357 -23.29 -21.30 -6.07
C GLN A 357 -22.35 -21.92 -5.04
N VAL A 358 -22.64 -21.69 -3.77
CA VAL A 358 -21.82 -22.12 -2.63
C VAL A 358 -22.55 -23.25 -1.90
N ASP A 359 -22.04 -24.46 -2.02
CA ASP A 359 -22.45 -25.56 -1.15
C ASP A 359 -21.95 -25.30 0.27
N LEU A 360 -22.86 -25.01 1.19
CA LEU A 360 -22.51 -24.55 2.54
C LEU A 360 -21.77 -25.62 3.35
N GLY A 361 -22.09 -26.90 3.15
CA GLY A 361 -21.39 -28.02 3.78
C GLY A 361 -19.93 -28.13 3.35
N ASN A 362 -19.67 -28.12 2.04
CA ASN A 362 -18.32 -28.14 1.48
C ASN A 362 -17.54 -26.88 1.88
N PHE A 363 -18.19 -25.72 1.80
CA PHE A 363 -17.61 -24.44 2.19
C PHE A 363 -17.17 -24.45 3.66
N ALA A 364 -18.06 -24.83 4.59
CA ALA A 364 -17.76 -24.86 6.02
C ALA A 364 -16.66 -25.89 6.35
N ARG A 365 -16.68 -27.06 5.72
CA ARG A 365 -15.63 -28.09 5.87
C ARG A 365 -14.25 -27.54 5.48
N ARG A 366 -14.16 -26.86 4.34
CA ARG A 366 -12.89 -26.31 3.83
C ARG A 366 -12.43 -25.07 4.59
N LEU A 367 -13.36 -24.24 5.04
CA LEU A 367 -13.07 -23.11 5.92
C LEU A 367 -12.42 -23.58 7.24
N ALA A 368 -12.85 -24.74 7.75
CA ALA A 368 -12.34 -25.35 8.96
C ALA A 368 -10.99 -26.07 8.78
N GLU A 369 -10.41 -26.12 7.57
CA GLU A 369 -9.09 -26.70 7.36
C GLU A 369 -8.03 -25.95 8.20
N PRO A 370 -7.10 -26.63 8.90
CA PRO A 370 -6.29 -26.00 9.93
C PRO A 370 -5.46 -24.79 9.47
N ARG A 371 -4.95 -24.81 8.23
CA ARG A 371 -4.19 -23.69 7.65
C ARG A 371 -5.11 -22.53 7.28
N VAL A 372 -6.26 -22.83 6.67
CA VAL A 372 -7.29 -21.85 6.26
C VAL A 372 -7.87 -21.15 7.48
N ALA A 373 -8.37 -21.91 8.46
CA ALA A 373 -8.94 -21.38 9.69
C ALA A 373 -7.94 -20.48 10.45
N ARG A 374 -6.66 -20.88 10.52
CA ARG A 374 -5.62 -20.07 11.19
C ARG A 374 -5.38 -18.72 10.50
N GLN A 375 -5.34 -18.70 9.18
CA GLN A 375 -5.16 -17.46 8.41
C GLN A 375 -6.38 -16.55 8.58
N LEU A 376 -7.59 -17.10 8.41
CA LEU A 376 -8.83 -16.35 8.53
C LEU A 376 -9.14 -15.89 9.96
N ALA A 377 -8.67 -16.60 10.99
CA ALA A 377 -8.81 -16.19 12.39
C ALA A 377 -8.07 -14.89 12.68
N ARG A 378 -6.95 -14.62 11.99
CA ARG A 378 -6.21 -13.35 12.12
C ARG A 378 -7.05 -12.13 11.71
N VAL A 379 -8.03 -12.35 10.83
CA VAL A 379 -8.93 -11.31 10.31
C VAL A 379 -10.38 -11.49 10.78
N GLY A 380 -10.63 -12.43 11.70
CA GLY A 380 -11.94 -12.69 12.31
C GLY A 380 -12.98 -13.29 11.36
N LEU A 381 -12.54 -14.05 10.36
CA LEU A 381 -13.39 -14.66 9.32
C LEU A 381 -13.25 -16.20 9.27
N ASP A 382 -12.84 -16.82 10.37
CA ASP A 382 -12.66 -18.28 10.53
C ASP A 382 -13.97 -19.06 10.75
N SER A 383 -15.11 -18.41 10.58
CA SER A 383 -16.43 -19.03 10.66
C SER A 383 -17.33 -18.63 9.49
N PRO A 384 -18.28 -19.49 9.07
CA PRO A 384 -19.01 -19.27 7.82
C PRO A 384 -19.81 -17.97 7.76
N LEU A 385 -20.52 -17.60 8.84
CA LEU A 385 -21.45 -16.47 8.79
C LEU A 385 -20.74 -15.10 8.70
N PRO A 386 -19.69 -14.82 9.50
CA PRO A 386 -18.84 -13.64 9.29
C PRO A 386 -18.23 -13.58 7.89
N PHE A 387 -17.70 -14.71 7.39
CA PHE A 387 -17.10 -14.77 6.07
C PHE A 387 -18.12 -14.42 4.98
N LEU A 388 -19.29 -15.07 5.00
CA LEU A 388 -20.36 -14.83 4.03
C LEU A 388 -20.93 -13.40 4.11
N ALA A 389 -20.79 -12.70 5.24
CA ALA A 389 -21.21 -11.31 5.36
C ALA A 389 -20.33 -10.32 4.57
N GLU A 390 -19.13 -10.76 4.14
CA GLU A 390 -18.28 -10.00 3.22
C GLU A 390 -18.89 -9.94 1.80
N PHE A 391 -19.77 -10.88 1.44
CA PHE A 391 -20.53 -10.84 0.18
C PHE A 391 -21.41 -9.59 0.12
N ALA A 392 -21.30 -8.86 -1.00
CA ALA A 392 -21.98 -7.60 -1.22
C ALA A 392 -23.03 -7.70 -2.33
N LEU A 393 -22.61 -8.10 -3.54
CA LEU A 393 -23.47 -8.07 -4.73
C LEU A 393 -23.48 -9.42 -5.46
N ASP A 394 -24.65 -9.83 -5.91
CA ASP A 394 -24.82 -10.86 -6.94
C ASP A 394 -24.67 -10.24 -8.34
N ASP A 395 -24.86 -11.04 -9.39
CA ASP A 395 -24.64 -10.57 -10.77
C ASP A 395 -25.57 -9.41 -11.15
N ALA A 396 -26.83 -9.46 -10.72
CA ALA A 396 -27.80 -8.39 -10.95
C ALA A 396 -27.37 -7.10 -10.24
N GLY A 397 -26.94 -7.19 -8.98
CA GLY A 397 -26.41 -6.07 -8.21
C GLY A 397 -25.16 -5.46 -8.86
N VAL A 398 -24.20 -6.28 -9.30
CA VAL A 398 -22.97 -5.83 -9.99
C VAL A 398 -23.31 -5.06 -11.26
N ARG A 399 -24.19 -5.61 -12.10
CA ARG A 399 -24.58 -4.98 -13.38
C ARG A 399 -25.37 -3.68 -13.18
N SER A 400 -26.29 -3.68 -12.21
CA SER A 400 -27.07 -2.49 -11.83
C SER A 400 -26.17 -1.37 -11.32
N TYR A 401 -25.27 -1.70 -10.38
CA TYR A 401 -24.33 -0.75 -9.81
C TYR A 401 -23.46 -0.07 -10.89
N ALA A 402 -23.00 -0.85 -11.87
CA ALA A 402 -22.09 -0.38 -12.91
C ALA A 402 -22.80 0.23 -14.15
N GLU A 403 -24.13 0.35 -14.13
CA GLU A 403 -24.90 0.76 -15.29
C GLU A 403 -24.50 2.16 -15.80
N GLY A 404 -24.26 2.28 -17.11
CA GLY A 404 -23.91 3.55 -17.75
C GLY A 404 -22.47 4.04 -17.55
N ALA A 405 -21.64 3.38 -16.71
CA ALA A 405 -20.23 3.74 -16.54
C ALA A 405 -19.41 3.42 -17.81
N PRO A 406 -18.33 4.15 -18.16
CA PRO A 406 -17.53 3.82 -19.35
C PRO A 406 -16.81 2.48 -19.23
N LEU A 407 -16.38 1.91 -20.37
CA LEU A 407 -15.54 0.71 -20.39
C LEU A 407 -14.07 1.08 -20.46
N ASN A 408 -13.22 0.33 -19.77
CA ASN A 408 -11.77 0.36 -19.92
C ASN A 408 -11.36 -0.70 -20.96
N THR A 409 -10.75 -0.25 -22.05
CA THR A 409 -10.33 -1.11 -23.16
C THR A 409 -8.89 -0.81 -23.53
N ASP A 410 -8.24 -1.72 -24.26
CA ASP A 410 -6.88 -1.48 -24.77
C ASP A 410 -6.75 -0.21 -25.61
N ASP A 411 -7.80 0.15 -26.35
CA ASP A 411 -7.80 1.31 -27.25
C ASP A 411 -7.91 2.65 -26.51
N ASN A 412 -8.50 2.66 -25.31
CA ASN A 412 -8.77 3.90 -24.58
C ASN A 412 -7.98 4.07 -23.29
N LEU A 413 -7.58 2.97 -22.65
CA LEU A 413 -6.95 2.94 -21.32
C LEU A 413 -7.55 3.96 -20.35
N TYR A 414 -8.89 4.03 -20.33
CA TYR A 414 -9.64 5.04 -19.59
C TYR A 414 -9.15 5.22 -18.16
N LEU A 415 -8.92 4.11 -17.46
CA LEU A 415 -8.50 4.13 -16.06
C LEU A 415 -7.08 4.66 -15.92
N GLU A 416 -6.15 4.31 -16.80
CA GLU A 416 -4.75 4.75 -16.72
C GLU A 416 -4.63 6.28 -16.77
N PHE A 417 -5.43 6.92 -17.64
CA PHE A 417 -5.36 8.36 -17.83
C PHE A 417 -6.28 9.16 -16.91
N ARG A 418 -7.39 8.58 -16.42
CA ARG A 418 -8.37 9.32 -15.60
C ARG A 418 -8.19 9.13 -14.10
N SER A 419 -7.89 7.92 -13.64
CA SER A 419 -7.77 7.65 -12.21
C SER A 419 -6.69 8.46 -11.48
N PRO A 420 -5.57 8.91 -12.12
CA PRO A 420 -4.65 9.85 -11.47
C PRO A 420 -5.29 11.16 -11.01
N LEU A 421 -6.36 11.61 -11.69
CA LEU A 421 -7.09 12.83 -11.33
C LEU A 421 -7.91 12.64 -10.03
N ALA A 422 -8.21 11.39 -9.67
CA ALA A 422 -8.91 11.04 -8.45
C ALA A 422 -7.97 10.82 -7.25
N ILE A 423 -6.65 10.65 -7.49
CA ILE A 423 -5.65 10.52 -6.42
C ILE A 423 -5.69 11.80 -5.57
N GLY A 424 -5.93 11.65 -4.27
CA GLY A 424 -6.10 12.81 -3.40
C GLY A 424 -7.55 13.27 -3.22
N SER A 425 -8.54 12.64 -3.87
CA SER A 425 -9.96 12.89 -3.57
C SER A 425 -10.38 12.25 -2.23
N ARG A 426 -11.54 12.62 -1.67
CA ARG A 426 -12.17 11.94 -0.53
C ARG A 426 -13.13 10.81 -1.01
N ALA A 427 -12.87 10.19 -2.16
CA ALA A 427 -13.79 9.26 -2.83
C ALA A 427 -13.96 7.92 -2.09
N ALA A 428 -12.94 7.43 -1.38
CA ALA A 428 -12.93 6.14 -0.67
C ALA A 428 -14.24 5.78 0.09
N PRO A 429 -14.74 6.62 1.03
CA PRO A 429 -15.99 6.32 1.73
C PRO A 429 -17.19 6.27 0.79
N PHE A 430 -17.22 7.04 -0.29
CA PHE A 430 -18.37 7.07 -1.18
C PHE A 430 -18.52 5.77 -1.97
N ASN A 431 -17.42 5.16 -2.41
CA ASN A 431 -17.47 3.90 -3.17
C ASN A 431 -18.03 2.78 -2.32
N VAL A 432 -17.43 2.58 -1.14
CA VAL A 432 -17.82 1.50 -0.23
C VAL A 432 -19.26 1.67 0.27
N LEU A 433 -19.69 2.91 0.53
CA LEU A 433 -21.07 3.19 0.94
C LEU A 433 -22.08 3.09 -0.21
N SER A 434 -21.70 3.45 -1.45
CA SER A 434 -22.61 3.35 -2.60
C SER A 434 -22.97 1.90 -2.96
N ILE A 435 -22.12 0.94 -2.57
CA ILE A 435 -22.41 -0.49 -2.71
C ILE A 435 -23.53 -0.93 -1.76
N ASP A 436 -23.67 -0.30 -0.58
CA ASP A 436 -24.70 -0.67 0.39
C ASP A 436 -26.13 -0.50 -0.16
N GLU A 437 -26.34 0.43 -1.10
CA GLU A 437 -27.64 0.66 -1.75
C GLU A 437 -28.06 -0.51 -2.67
N HIS A 438 -27.10 -1.31 -3.11
CA HIS A 438 -27.31 -2.43 -4.04
C HIS A 438 -27.11 -3.79 -3.36
N ARG A 439 -26.74 -3.79 -2.07
CA ARG A 439 -26.34 -5.00 -1.35
C ARG A 439 -27.47 -6.02 -1.27
N VAL A 440 -27.13 -7.26 -1.56
CA VAL A 440 -28.03 -8.42 -1.48
C VAL A 440 -27.63 -9.38 -0.37
N ASN A 441 -28.59 -10.16 0.12
CA ASN A 441 -28.35 -11.15 1.15
C ASN A 441 -27.56 -12.35 0.58
N PRO A 442 -26.48 -12.83 1.22
CA PRO A 442 -25.67 -13.94 0.72
C PRO A 442 -26.44 -15.25 0.59
N ALA A 443 -27.61 -15.39 1.24
CA ALA A 443 -28.49 -16.54 1.04
C ALA A 443 -28.80 -16.81 -0.45
N VAL A 444 -28.77 -15.77 -1.32
CA VAL A 444 -29.02 -15.92 -2.76
C VAL A 444 -27.99 -16.77 -3.52
N ILE A 445 -26.79 -16.95 -2.95
CA ILE A 445 -25.73 -17.78 -3.56
C ILE A 445 -25.55 -19.12 -2.83
N LEU A 446 -26.30 -19.39 -1.76
CA LEU A 446 -26.12 -20.61 -0.97
C LEU A 446 -26.94 -21.78 -1.53
N ALA A 447 -26.35 -22.97 -1.45
CA ALA A 447 -26.99 -24.26 -1.64
C ALA A 447 -26.62 -25.18 -0.45
N GLY A 448 -27.43 -26.21 -0.21
CA GLY A 448 -27.14 -27.19 0.85
C GLY A 448 -27.20 -26.59 2.26
N LEU A 449 -28.31 -25.93 2.62
CA LEU A 449 -28.46 -25.26 3.91
C LEU A 449 -28.48 -26.21 5.12
N ASP A 450 -28.94 -27.45 4.94
CA ASP A 450 -28.95 -28.47 5.99
C ASP A 450 -27.53 -29.00 6.26
N PRO A 451 -27.09 -29.16 7.53
CA PRO A 451 -27.82 -28.98 8.79
C PRO A 451 -27.61 -27.59 9.44
N PHE A 452 -27.06 -26.61 8.72
CA PHE A 452 -26.74 -25.29 9.28
C PHE A 452 -27.98 -24.44 9.54
N PHE A 453 -28.99 -24.56 8.68
CA PHE A 453 -30.25 -23.85 8.80
C PHE A 453 -31.42 -24.78 8.49
N SER A 454 -32.52 -24.58 9.19
CA SER A 454 -33.75 -25.36 9.01
C SER A 454 -34.58 -24.86 7.82
N SER A 455 -34.36 -23.63 7.37
CA SER A 455 -35.05 -23.02 6.22
C SER A 455 -34.26 -21.88 5.58
N ASP A 456 -34.62 -21.53 4.35
CA ASP A 456 -34.07 -20.36 3.63
C ASP A 456 -34.33 -19.05 4.39
N GLU A 457 -35.48 -18.94 5.06
CA GLU A 457 -35.86 -17.75 5.85
C GLU A 457 -34.96 -17.60 7.09
N GLU A 458 -34.64 -18.71 7.76
CA GLU A 458 -33.71 -18.71 8.90
C GLU A 458 -32.31 -18.30 8.45
N ALA A 459 -31.81 -18.89 7.35
CA ALA A 459 -30.51 -18.55 6.77
C ALA A 459 -30.43 -17.06 6.41
N ALA A 460 -31.44 -16.54 5.70
CA ALA A 460 -31.49 -15.14 5.31
C ALA A 460 -31.52 -14.21 6.53
N LEU A 461 -32.30 -14.55 7.57
CA LEU A 461 -32.40 -13.76 8.78
C LEU A 461 -31.10 -13.72 9.59
N GLU A 462 -30.39 -14.85 9.70
CA GLU A 462 -29.10 -14.91 10.38
C GLU A 462 -28.02 -14.14 9.61
N LEU A 463 -27.88 -14.39 8.31
CA LEU A 463 -26.90 -13.72 7.46
C LEU A 463 -27.12 -12.20 7.41
N ALA A 464 -28.39 -11.75 7.41
CA ALA A 464 -28.73 -10.34 7.50
C ALA A 464 -28.18 -9.67 8.77
N ARG A 465 -28.11 -10.38 9.91
CA ARG A 465 -27.51 -9.83 11.15
C ARG A 465 -26.02 -9.57 10.99
N TYR A 466 -25.30 -10.53 10.39
CA TYR A 466 -23.85 -10.39 10.18
C TYR A 466 -23.54 -9.32 9.13
N GLN A 467 -24.33 -9.22 8.06
CA GLN A 467 -24.22 -8.13 7.09
C GLN A 467 -24.50 -6.76 7.72
N GLU A 468 -25.54 -6.63 8.55
CA GLU A 468 -25.83 -5.37 9.25
C GLU A 468 -24.65 -4.96 10.14
N ALA A 469 -24.04 -5.92 10.84
CA ALA A 469 -22.83 -5.67 11.62
C ALA A 469 -21.68 -5.22 10.72
N LYS A 470 -21.41 -5.92 9.61
CA LYS A 470 -20.38 -5.54 8.63
C LYS A 470 -20.57 -4.11 8.12
N GLN A 471 -21.79 -3.72 7.75
CA GLN A 471 -22.09 -2.35 7.33
C GLN A 471 -21.80 -1.35 8.45
N ALA A 472 -22.29 -1.61 9.66
CA ALA A 472 -22.04 -0.73 10.80
C ALA A 472 -20.53 -0.60 11.12
N THR A 473 -19.75 -1.69 11.00
CA THR A 473 -18.30 -1.65 11.17
C THR A 473 -17.61 -0.78 10.12
N THR A 474 -18.00 -0.92 8.86
CA THR A 474 -17.48 -0.15 7.72
C THR A 474 -17.79 1.34 7.89
N HIS A 475 -19.02 1.65 8.30
CA HIS A 475 -19.46 3.02 8.57
C HIS A 475 -18.68 3.67 9.72
N ILE A 476 -18.33 2.93 10.77
CA ILE A 476 -17.46 3.43 11.85
C ILE A 476 -16.05 3.72 11.32
N TYR A 477 -15.48 2.80 10.55
CA TYR A 477 -14.13 2.95 9.98
C TYR A 477 -13.99 4.23 9.14
N TYR A 478 -14.98 4.51 8.27
CA TYR A 478 -14.99 5.70 7.41
C TYR A 478 -15.53 6.97 8.07
N GLY A 479 -16.54 6.85 8.93
CA GLY A 479 -17.12 7.96 9.69
C GLY A 479 -16.12 8.61 10.66
N ALA A 480 -15.08 7.88 11.07
CA ALA A 480 -13.95 8.43 11.81
C ALA A 480 -13.07 9.37 10.96
N ARG A 481 -13.05 9.21 9.62
CA ARG A 481 -12.11 9.89 8.72
C ARG A 481 -12.71 11.07 7.93
N THR A 482 -14.02 11.31 8.01
CA THR A 482 -14.69 12.40 7.28
C THR A 482 -15.68 13.18 8.14
N GLU A 483 -15.48 14.50 8.28
CA GLU A 483 -16.32 15.39 9.10
C GLU A 483 -17.80 15.41 8.72
N ARG A 484 -18.12 15.21 7.43
CA ARG A 484 -19.51 15.21 6.91
C ARG A 484 -20.31 13.98 7.34
N PHE A 485 -19.67 12.81 7.49
CA PHE A 485 -20.31 11.57 7.93
C PHE A 485 -20.17 11.32 9.44
N ALA A 486 -19.26 12.04 10.10
CA ALA A 486 -18.81 11.80 11.45
C ALA A 486 -19.88 11.80 12.56
N ARG A 487 -20.89 12.68 12.51
CA ARG A 487 -21.76 12.89 13.68
C ARG A 487 -22.95 11.93 13.75
N GLU A 488 -23.61 11.66 12.64
CA GLU A 488 -24.80 10.80 12.61
C GLU A 488 -24.42 9.32 12.47
N SER A 489 -23.39 9.00 11.69
CA SER A 489 -22.97 7.61 11.42
C SER A 489 -22.35 6.91 12.64
N LEU A 490 -21.42 7.57 13.37
CA LEU A 490 -20.69 6.90 14.46
C LEU A 490 -21.60 6.49 15.62
N GLY A 491 -22.52 7.37 16.02
CA GLY A 491 -23.48 7.10 17.09
C GLY A 491 -24.52 6.05 16.70
N ASP A 492 -25.02 6.12 15.47
CA ASP A 492 -26.01 5.15 14.99
C ASP A 492 -25.42 3.76 14.79
N SER A 493 -24.28 3.66 14.10
CA SER A 493 -23.57 2.39 13.90
C SER A 493 -23.15 1.76 15.22
N SER A 494 -22.70 2.55 16.21
CA SER A 494 -22.40 2.03 17.55
C SER A 494 -23.65 1.48 18.25
N ARG A 495 -24.83 2.11 18.11
CA ARG A 495 -26.09 1.58 18.65
C ARG A 495 -26.52 0.29 17.94
N ARG A 496 -26.37 0.22 16.62
CA ARG A 496 -26.65 -1.00 15.83
C ARG A 496 -25.76 -2.15 16.29
N LEU A 497 -24.44 -1.93 16.39
CA LEU A 497 -23.51 -2.96 16.89
C LEU A 497 -23.84 -3.42 18.31
N ARG A 498 -24.17 -2.52 19.25
CA ARG A 498 -24.64 -2.92 20.59
C ARG A 498 -25.88 -3.80 20.56
N ARG A 499 -26.82 -3.54 19.64
CA ARG A 499 -28.02 -4.37 19.47
C ARG A 499 -27.65 -5.75 18.93
N ILE A 500 -26.71 -5.83 17.99
CA ILE A 500 -26.27 -7.09 17.40
C ILE A 500 -25.47 -7.91 18.40
N LEU A 501 -24.52 -7.30 19.12
CA LEU A 501 -23.69 -7.97 20.13
C LEU A 501 -24.48 -8.50 21.34
N ARG A 502 -25.70 -7.98 21.59
CA ARG A 502 -26.61 -8.60 22.58
C ARG A 502 -27.07 -10.00 22.16
N LYS A 503 -27.11 -10.29 20.85
CA LYS A 503 -27.44 -11.60 20.30
C LYS A 503 -26.18 -12.40 19.94
N LEU A 504 -25.12 -11.72 19.55
CA LEU A 504 -23.84 -12.29 19.10
C LEU A 504 -22.69 -11.78 19.98
N PRO A 505 -22.64 -12.13 21.28
CA PRO A 505 -21.69 -11.53 22.22
C PRO A 505 -20.23 -11.79 21.86
N ASP A 506 -19.95 -12.89 21.16
CA ASP A 506 -18.60 -13.33 20.80
C ASP A 506 -18.18 -12.95 19.37
N TYR A 507 -18.99 -12.14 18.66
CA TYR A 507 -18.67 -11.74 17.29
C TYR A 507 -17.53 -10.72 17.25
N SER A 508 -16.31 -11.23 17.13
CA SER A 508 -15.06 -10.48 17.29
C SER A 508 -14.92 -9.24 16.37
N PRO A 509 -15.18 -9.31 15.05
CA PRO A 509 -15.19 -8.12 14.20
C PRO A 509 -16.11 -7.00 14.68
N ALA A 510 -17.33 -7.34 15.11
CA ALA A 510 -18.29 -6.36 15.64
C ALA A 510 -17.83 -5.77 16.98
N ARG A 511 -17.26 -6.59 17.87
CA ARG A 511 -16.67 -6.12 19.15
C ARG A 511 -15.54 -5.14 18.91
N ALA A 512 -14.57 -5.49 18.05
CA ALA A 512 -13.41 -4.66 17.75
C ALA A 512 -13.79 -3.32 17.12
N GLN A 513 -14.77 -3.32 16.22
CA GLN A 513 -15.19 -2.09 15.54
C GLN A 513 -16.11 -1.23 16.39
N LEU A 514 -16.94 -1.83 17.26
CA LEU A 514 -17.64 -1.08 18.29
C LEU A 514 -16.65 -0.42 19.27
N ALA A 515 -15.64 -1.16 19.74
CA ALA A 515 -14.57 -0.61 20.58
C ALA A 515 -13.87 0.57 19.89
N ASN A 516 -13.48 0.42 18.62
CA ASN A 516 -12.89 1.51 17.83
C ASN A 516 -13.83 2.72 17.72
N GLY A 517 -15.12 2.50 17.46
CA GLY A 517 -16.13 3.57 17.42
C GLY A 517 -16.28 4.29 18.75
N LEU A 518 -16.27 3.54 19.86
CA LEU A 518 -16.33 4.07 21.22
C LEU A 518 -15.09 4.88 21.60
N VAL A 519 -13.89 4.46 21.19
CA VAL A 519 -12.66 5.25 21.34
C VAL A 519 -12.78 6.59 20.61
N GLN A 520 -13.30 6.61 19.38
CA GLN A 520 -13.52 7.86 18.63
C GLN A 520 -14.57 8.75 19.30
N ILE A 521 -15.62 8.16 19.89
CA ILE A 521 -16.56 8.91 20.72
C ILE A 521 -15.83 9.51 21.93
N ALA A 522 -15.00 8.73 22.62
CA ALA A 522 -14.25 9.18 23.79
C ALA A 522 -13.32 10.36 23.45
N VAL A 523 -12.53 10.27 22.38
CA VAL A 523 -11.68 11.38 21.87
C VAL A 523 -12.49 12.65 21.72
N ARG A 524 -13.62 12.60 21.01
CA ARG A 524 -14.48 13.78 20.80
C ARG A 524 -15.08 14.32 22.09
N LYS A 525 -15.36 13.47 23.07
CA LYS A 525 -15.86 13.89 24.39
C LYS A 525 -14.77 14.56 25.20
N VAL A 526 -13.53 14.09 25.13
CA VAL A 526 -12.36 14.78 25.71
C VAL A 526 -12.21 16.18 25.09
N ASP A 527 -12.26 16.30 23.76
CA ASP A 527 -12.18 17.61 23.07
C ASP A 527 -13.29 18.57 23.51
N GLN A 528 -14.49 18.04 23.79
CA GLN A 528 -15.64 18.78 24.30
C GLN A 528 -15.59 19.07 25.81
N LYS A 529 -14.52 18.66 26.50
CA LYS A 529 -14.37 18.72 27.97
C LYS A 529 -15.47 17.95 28.73
N ARG A 530 -16.08 16.94 28.09
CA ARG A 530 -17.11 16.06 28.65
C ARG A 530 -16.47 14.78 29.19
N PHE A 531 -15.62 14.92 30.21
CA PHE A 531 -14.75 13.85 30.68
C PHE A 531 -15.49 12.63 31.26
N ALA A 532 -16.64 12.83 31.93
CA ALA A 532 -17.46 11.71 32.43
C ALA A 532 -18.00 10.83 31.29
N ASP A 533 -18.45 11.45 30.19
CA ASP A 533 -18.92 10.71 29.01
C ASP A 533 -17.76 10.03 28.27
N ALA A 534 -16.58 10.67 28.24
CA ALA A 534 -15.38 10.10 27.66
C ALA A 534 -14.94 8.85 28.43
N ALA A 535 -14.89 8.92 29.76
CA ALA A 535 -14.56 7.78 30.62
C ALA A 535 -15.55 6.63 30.43
N LYS A 536 -16.85 6.93 30.33
CA LYS A 536 -17.88 5.90 30.05
C LYS A 536 -17.65 5.21 28.71
N ALA A 537 -17.43 5.97 27.64
CA ALA A 537 -17.22 5.42 26.31
C ALA A 537 -15.92 4.60 26.23
N ALA A 538 -14.83 5.09 26.82
CA ALA A 538 -13.55 4.38 26.85
C ALA A 538 -13.60 3.11 27.71
N GLY A 539 -14.29 3.15 28.86
CA GLY A 539 -14.53 1.96 29.68
C GLY A 539 -15.35 0.89 28.96
N GLU A 540 -16.43 1.28 28.28
CA GLU A 540 -17.21 0.37 27.44
C GLU A 540 -16.36 -0.24 26.30
N ALA A 541 -15.42 0.53 25.73
CA ALA A 541 -14.50 -0.01 24.73
C ALA A 541 -13.59 -1.11 25.30
N LEU A 542 -13.09 -0.92 26.54
CA LEU A 542 -12.22 -1.90 27.23
C LEU A 542 -12.96 -3.17 27.67
N GLU A 543 -14.27 -3.10 27.92
CA GLU A 543 -15.10 -4.30 28.14
C GLU A 543 -15.18 -5.18 26.87
N LEU A 544 -14.99 -4.59 25.69
CA LEU A 544 -15.08 -5.29 24.41
C LEU A 544 -13.72 -5.82 23.96
N VAL A 545 -12.70 -4.97 23.97
CA VAL A 545 -11.34 -5.24 23.49
C VAL A 545 -10.34 -4.43 24.33
N ASP A 546 -9.28 -5.11 24.77
CA ASP A 546 -8.12 -4.47 25.38
C ASP A 546 -7.34 -3.66 24.31
N ASP A 547 -7.56 -2.34 24.26
CA ASP A 547 -7.01 -1.43 23.24
C ASP A 547 -6.21 -0.29 23.90
N PRO A 548 -4.96 -0.02 23.47
CA PRO A 548 -4.11 1.00 24.09
C PRO A 548 -4.68 2.42 23.98
N ARG A 549 -5.44 2.73 22.92
CA ARG A 549 -6.07 4.04 22.75
C ARG A 549 -7.27 4.17 23.70
N ALA A 550 -8.03 3.10 23.92
CA ALA A 550 -9.09 3.09 24.92
C ALA A 550 -8.54 3.29 26.33
N HIS A 551 -7.46 2.59 26.67
CA HIS A 551 -6.69 2.81 27.90
C HIS A 551 -6.22 4.26 28.05
N HIS A 552 -5.60 4.84 27.02
CA HIS A 552 -5.15 6.24 27.04
C HIS A 552 -6.32 7.22 27.22
N MET A 553 -7.41 7.05 26.46
CA MET A 553 -8.59 7.92 26.56
C MET A 553 -9.28 7.84 27.92
N LEU A 554 -9.37 6.64 28.51
CA LEU A 554 -9.90 6.47 29.86
C LEU A 554 -8.99 7.15 30.90
N GLY A 555 -7.68 6.97 30.77
CA GLY A 555 -6.67 7.62 31.61
C GLY A 555 -6.80 9.15 31.62
N ILE A 556 -6.80 9.78 30.44
CA ILE A 556 -7.00 11.24 30.31
C ILE A 556 -8.32 11.69 30.93
N ALA A 557 -9.40 10.97 30.66
CA ALA A 557 -10.71 11.32 31.18
C ALA A 557 -10.75 11.25 32.72
N LEU A 558 -10.15 10.23 33.32
CA LEU A 558 -10.05 10.07 34.78
C LEU A 558 -9.16 11.13 35.43
N VAL A 559 -8.04 11.48 34.78
CA VAL A 559 -7.15 12.58 35.16
C VAL A 559 -7.93 13.89 35.30
N HIS A 560 -8.75 14.24 34.31
CA HIS A 560 -9.54 15.47 34.35
C HIS A 560 -10.74 15.43 35.32
N LEU A 561 -11.14 14.24 35.76
CA LEU A 561 -12.14 14.05 36.80
C LEU A 561 -11.54 14.05 38.22
N GLY A 562 -10.22 14.23 38.36
CA GLY A 562 -9.52 14.20 39.65
C GLY A 562 -9.36 12.79 40.23
N ARG A 563 -9.50 11.75 39.40
CA ARG A 563 -9.40 10.34 39.78
C ARG A 563 -8.05 9.76 39.39
N ASP A 564 -6.97 10.46 39.77
CA ASP A 564 -5.59 10.14 39.36
C ASP A 564 -5.14 8.72 39.74
N PRO A 565 -5.45 8.17 40.93
CA PRO A 565 -5.09 6.80 41.28
C PRO A 565 -5.68 5.74 40.34
N GLU A 566 -6.86 6.01 39.77
CA GLU A 566 -7.51 5.12 38.80
C GLU A 566 -6.97 5.34 37.38
N ALA A 567 -6.52 6.55 37.06
CA ALA A 567 -6.01 6.89 35.73
C ALA A 567 -4.65 6.25 35.43
N ILE A 568 -3.75 6.23 36.42
CA ILE A 568 -2.37 5.73 36.31
C ILE A 568 -2.28 4.34 35.67
N PRO A 569 -2.96 3.28 36.17
CA PRO A 569 -2.83 1.94 35.59
C PRO A 569 -3.28 1.87 34.14
N HIS A 570 -4.27 2.69 33.74
CA HIS A 570 -4.70 2.75 32.33
C HIS A 570 -3.66 3.44 31.44
N LEU A 571 -3.04 4.52 31.91
CA LEU A 571 -1.97 5.21 31.17
C LEU A 571 -0.70 4.35 31.07
N GLU A 572 -0.35 3.62 32.13
CA GLU A 572 0.75 2.64 32.11
C GLU A 572 0.49 1.51 31.10
N ALA A 573 -0.71 0.93 31.11
CA ALA A 573 -1.09 -0.12 30.16
C ALA A 573 -1.02 0.36 28.71
N ALA A 574 -1.49 1.59 28.43
CA ALA A 574 -1.39 2.18 27.09
C ALA A 574 0.06 2.28 26.59
N LEU A 575 0.97 2.74 27.45
CA LEU A 575 2.40 2.88 27.11
C LEU A 575 3.13 1.54 27.05
N GLN A 576 2.75 0.57 27.88
CA GLN A 576 3.30 -0.78 27.81
C GLN A 576 2.94 -1.47 26.48
N MET A 577 1.71 -1.28 26.02
CA MET A 577 1.24 -1.80 24.73
C MET A 577 1.81 -1.01 23.54
N ARG A 578 1.99 0.31 23.66
CA ARG A 578 2.54 1.18 22.61
C ARG A 578 3.62 2.12 23.16
N PRO A 579 4.85 1.64 23.33
CA PRO A 579 5.95 2.46 23.85
C PRO A 579 6.29 3.66 22.95
N TRP A 580 6.02 3.58 21.65
CA TRP A 580 6.26 4.67 20.70
C TRP A 580 5.21 5.80 20.75
N TYR A 581 4.17 5.69 21.58
CA TYR A 581 3.10 6.67 21.68
C TYR A 581 3.44 7.78 22.69
N TRP A 582 4.30 8.71 22.28
CA TRP A 582 4.90 9.73 23.15
C TRP A 582 3.90 10.63 23.90
N LEU A 583 2.71 10.89 23.32
CA LEU A 583 1.65 11.70 23.95
C LEU A 583 1.20 11.12 25.31
N GLY A 584 1.22 9.80 25.47
CA GLY A 584 0.83 9.15 26.73
C GLY A 584 1.80 9.42 27.88
N TYR A 585 3.07 9.75 27.61
CA TYR A 585 4.08 10.01 28.64
C TYR A 585 3.81 11.32 29.38
N SER A 586 3.40 12.36 28.66
CA SER A 586 2.98 13.65 29.25
C SER A 586 1.80 13.45 30.20
N ASP A 587 0.77 12.73 29.75
CA ASP A 587 -0.43 12.51 30.56
C ASP A 587 -0.13 11.67 31.81
N LEU A 588 0.70 10.62 31.68
CA LEU A 588 1.12 9.79 32.80
C LEU A 588 1.99 10.57 33.80
N ALA A 589 2.93 11.38 33.32
CA ALA A 589 3.76 12.21 34.18
C ALA A 589 2.91 13.22 34.99
N ASN A 590 1.92 13.85 34.36
CA ASN A 590 0.98 14.75 35.03
C ASN A 590 0.11 14.04 36.07
N ALA A 591 -0.28 12.78 35.82
CA ALA A 591 -0.98 11.95 36.80
C ALA A 591 -0.08 11.61 37.99
N TYR A 592 1.18 11.22 37.74
CA TYR A 592 2.16 10.95 38.79
C TYR A 592 2.48 12.16 39.66
N GLN A 593 2.68 13.33 39.04
CA GLN A 593 2.95 14.56 39.78
C GLN A 593 1.81 14.89 40.75
N ARG A 594 0.55 14.80 40.31
CA ARG A 594 -0.63 15.07 41.16
C ARG A 594 -0.83 14.02 42.25
N ALA A 595 -0.38 12.78 42.01
CA ALA A 595 -0.33 11.72 43.01
C ALA A 595 0.87 11.83 43.98
N GLY A 596 1.70 12.88 43.89
CA GLY A 596 2.89 13.05 44.73
C GLY A 596 4.07 12.14 44.36
N ARG A 597 4.00 11.44 43.22
CA ARG A 597 5.03 10.52 42.71
C ARG A 597 6.00 11.24 41.77
N GLY A 598 6.64 12.31 42.25
CA GLY A 598 7.50 13.19 41.42
C GLY A 598 8.68 12.48 40.74
N ALA A 599 9.31 11.52 41.41
CA ALA A 599 10.40 10.74 40.83
C ALA A 599 9.92 9.86 39.65
N ASP A 600 8.73 9.28 39.75
CA ASP A 600 8.14 8.53 38.65
C ASP A 600 7.77 9.45 37.48
N ALA A 601 7.24 10.64 37.75
CA ALA A 601 6.95 11.64 36.70
C ALA A 601 8.21 12.01 35.90
N ILE A 602 9.33 12.29 36.59
CA ILE A 602 10.62 12.60 35.95
C ILE A 602 11.11 11.43 35.10
N ARG A 603 11.03 10.20 35.62
CA ARG A 603 11.42 8.99 34.89
C ARG A 603 10.57 8.80 33.63
N THR A 604 9.25 8.91 33.74
CA THR A 604 8.33 8.82 32.60
C THR A 604 8.65 9.86 31.54
N LEU A 605 8.92 11.11 31.90
CA LEU A 605 9.27 12.14 30.92
C LEU A 605 10.61 11.87 30.22
N ARG A 606 11.61 11.33 30.95
CA ARG A 606 12.88 10.90 30.34
C ARG A 606 12.69 9.75 29.36
N GLU A 607 11.84 8.78 29.71
CA GLU A 607 11.46 7.68 28.80
C GLU A 607 10.73 8.24 27.56
N GLY A 608 9.81 9.18 27.76
CA GLY A 608 9.12 9.88 26.66
C GLY A 608 10.08 10.64 25.74
N LEU A 609 11.07 11.35 26.30
CA LEU A 609 12.11 12.04 25.53
C LEU A 609 13.11 11.08 24.87
N ALA A 610 13.28 9.86 25.38
CA ALA A 610 14.04 8.83 24.67
C ALA A 610 13.30 8.35 23.40
N VAL A 611 11.96 8.42 23.41
CA VAL A 611 11.10 8.09 22.26
C VAL A 611 10.94 9.28 21.31
N GLU A 612 10.75 10.48 21.84
CA GLU A 612 10.58 11.74 21.10
C GLU A 612 11.50 12.84 21.68
N PRO A 613 12.78 12.88 21.28
CA PRO A 613 13.80 13.76 21.88
C PRO A 613 13.56 15.26 21.71
N ASP A 614 12.85 15.64 20.64
CA ASP A 614 12.65 17.03 20.27
C ASP A 614 11.25 17.56 20.67
N ASP A 615 10.47 16.81 21.47
CA ASP A 615 9.15 17.29 21.88
C ASP A 615 9.26 18.42 22.93
N PRO A 616 8.84 19.65 22.59
CA PRO A 616 8.99 20.79 23.47
C PRO A 616 8.08 20.70 24.71
N ALA A 617 6.97 19.95 24.64
CA ALA A 617 6.06 19.80 25.76
C ALA A 617 6.64 18.87 26.82
N LEU A 618 7.19 17.71 26.42
CA LEU A 618 7.88 16.78 27.31
C LEU A 618 9.14 17.43 27.92
N ALA A 619 9.95 18.11 27.12
CA ALA A 619 11.14 18.81 27.60
C ALA A 619 10.77 19.91 28.61
N GLY A 620 9.78 20.75 28.28
CA GLY A 620 9.31 21.80 29.17
C GLY A 620 8.71 21.28 30.48
N GLN A 621 7.96 20.17 30.44
CA GLN A 621 7.44 19.52 31.65
C GLN A 621 8.58 18.96 32.52
N LEU A 622 9.59 18.35 31.91
CA LEU A 622 10.73 17.79 32.62
C LEU A 622 11.54 18.90 33.31
N ASP A 623 11.84 19.97 32.59
CA ASP A 623 12.57 21.12 33.13
C ASP A 623 11.82 21.76 34.31
N SER A 624 10.50 21.94 34.17
CA SER A 624 9.65 22.46 35.24
C SER A 624 9.69 21.58 36.49
N LEU A 625 9.59 20.25 36.32
CA LEU A 625 9.66 19.29 37.42
C LEU A 625 11.03 19.29 38.10
N LEU A 626 12.13 19.30 37.33
CA LEU A 626 13.48 19.33 37.86
C LEU A 626 13.78 20.63 38.63
N GLN A 627 13.25 21.76 38.19
CA GLN A 627 13.36 23.04 38.91
C GLN A 627 12.55 23.05 40.22
N SER A 628 11.44 22.31 40.27
CA SER A 628 10.59 22.20 41.45
C SER A 628 11.03 21.11 42.45
N ALA A 629 11.94 20.22 42.05
CA ALA A 629 12.43 19.13 42.89
C ALA A 629 13.45 19.64 43.93
N PRO A 630 13.37 19.21 45.20
CA PRO A 630 14.38 19.54 46.19
C PRO A 630 15.75 18.98 45.76
N ALA A 631 16.82 19.77 45.94
CA ALA A 631 18.16 19.43 45.48
C ALA A 631 18.61 18.04 46.00
N GLY A 632 18.70 17.06 45.10
CA GLY A 632 19.18 15.70 45.40
C GLY A 632 18.30 14.53 44.92
N ALA A 633 17.24 14.77 44.14
CA ALA A 633 16.39 13.73 43.55
C ALA A 633 16.77 13.35 42.11
#